data_AF-A0A7D4APW6-F1
#
_entry.id   AF-A0A7D4APW6-F1
#
_cell.length_a   1.000
_cell.length_b   1.000
_cell.length_c   1.000
_cell.angle_alpha   90.00
_cell.angle_beta   90.00
_cell.angle_gamma   90.00
#
_symmetry.space_group_name_H-M   'P 1'
#
loop_
_entity.id
_entity.type
_entity.pdbx_description
1 polymer ?
#
loop_
_entity_poly.entity_id
_entity_poly.type
_entity_poly.pdbx_seq_one_letter_code
_entity_poly.pdbx_strand_id
1 'polypeptide(L)'
;MQNSYFRWLPLLGLALVAGLAVWLVRPPRPAPATAPATGFSAYRAQRDVAVVASQPHPLGTAANAQVRDYLLSRCRELGLTASVQDLSLVLTDPGQLAAARVQNVLARLPGRQPGGPAVLVLAHYDSQPHTPGAGDDGAGVAAMLETIRALRAGPPLAHDVIWLFTDGEEAGWLGARAYAADTARLRREVGVALNFEGRGNAGASLTFEVSPQNGWVMREYARAAPYPISSSLFYEAYRHLPNNTDFTPLRQAGITGLNFAFVDGHPYYHSPADLPGHLDLGSLQHHGSYMLSLVRHFGNIPLTHTKAPDETFFNPLGTWLVRYPATWGLPLTQLTVSLLLLALVLAYQRGRFSWGGLLGGMLAWVGGLALLLLTGWGLLALVAACYPQYSAFYDRASYNALAYQGALLALGLALFAAYYGVLSRFVRPGSLVGGALVVVAGLLGLLQWQAPSSAFLLAWPLLAATLGWGLGLRHPTSPARPLTPGLAVATSLLTLPAVALLVPTTYLLLVIFGLSILSLTALLFLAILLGLLLPLLLPVLSLPAGVGRRPAIGWLLPGLALAEVLAALLMGHLTRQPTAAQPQQTHLFYALDAAHSQAYWLSAAPQPDAWTRRVFTQPQLTPLPALFSQATAPVLHQAAPVLPLAPPPSRCWPIARPPATGGCACCCGPAVPT
;
A
#
# COMPACT_ATOMS: atom_id res chain seq x y z
N MET A 1 12.18 41.78 -22.36
CA MET A 1 12.64 40.42 -21.96
C MET A 1 12.14 39.99 -20.57
N GLN A 2 11.36 40.81 -19.84
CA GLN A 2 10.98 40.53 -18.44
C GLN A 2 9.79 39.55 -18.22
N ASN A 3 9.13 39.03 -19.27
CA ASN A 3 7.87 38.26 -19.13
C ASN A 3 7.99 36.73 -19.32
N SER A 4 9.17 36.15 -19.57
CA SER A 4 9.29 34.70 -19.80
C SER A 4 9.30 33.86 -18.51
N TYR A 5 9.83 34.41 -17.41
CA TYR A 5 9.97 33.69 -16.14
C TYR A 5 8.64 33.51 -15.39
N PHE A 6 7.69 34.46 -15.56
CA PHE A 6 6.36 34.36 -14.95
C PHE A 6 5.54 33.16 -15.42
N ARG A 7 5.88 32.56 -16.57
CA ARG A 7 5.20 31.35 -17.08
C ARG A 7 5.56 30.08 -16.30
N TRP A 8 6.69 30.08 -15.59
CA TRP A 8 7.20 28.91 -14.85
C TRP A 8 6.81 28.92 -13.37
N LEU A 9 6.50 30.09 -12.81
CA LEU A 9 6.11 30.26 -11.40
C LEU A 9 4.97 29.32 -10.96
N PRO A 10 3.87 29.17 -11.73
CA PRO A 10 2.84 28.18 -11.41
C PRO A 10 3.34 26.74 -11.33
N LEU A 11 4.19 26.32 -12.26
CA LEU A 11 4.72 24.97 -12.32
C LEU A 11 5.68 24.69 -11.15
N LEU A 12 6.51 25.67 -10.79
CA LEU A 12 7.36 25.60 -9.60
C LEU A 12 6.53 25.50 -8.33
N GLY A 13 5.45 26.30 -8.21
CA GLY A 13 4.51 26.21 -7.10
C GLY A 13 3.87 24.82 -7.00
N LEU A 14 3.41 24.26 -8.12
CA LEU A 14 2.84 22.92 -8.15
C LEU A 14 3.87 21.83 -7.81
N ALA A 15 5.11 21.95 -8.28
CA ALA A 15 6.19 21.02 -7.93
C ALA A 15 6.52 21.08 -6.41
N LEU A 16 6.51 22.27 -5.81
CA LEU A 16 6.67 22.43 -4.36
C LEU A 16 5.50 21.81 -3.59
N VAL A 17 4.26 22.00 -4.05
CA VAL A 17 3.08 21.37 -3.44
C VAL A 17 3.14 19.85 -3.59
N ALA A 18 3.55 19.33 -4.74
CA ALA A 18 3.74 17.90 -4.97
C ALA A 18 4.79 17.31 -4.01
N GLY A 19 5.95 17.96 -3.87
CA GLY A 19 6.99 17.56 -2.92
C GLY A 19 6.51 17.62 -1.47
N LEU A 20 5.77 18.67 -1.10
CA LEU A 20 5.16 18.80 0.22
C LEU A 20 4.13 17.69 0.47
N ALA A 21 3.28 17.38 -0.51
CA ALA A 21 2.25 16.36 -0.40
C ALA A 21 2.86 14.97 -0.14
N VAL A 22 3.97 14.63 -0.81
CA VAL A 22 4.73 13.39 -0.53
C VAL A 22 5.40 13.45 0.85
N TRP A 23 6.02 14.57 1.20
CA TRP A 23 6.70 14.73 2.49
C TRP A 23 5.75 14.57 3.69
N LEU A 24 4.50 15.04 3.54
CA LEU A 24 3.47 14.97 4.58
C LEU A 24 2.89 13.56 4.80
N VAL A 25 3.24 12.56 3.98
CA VAL A 25 2.85 11.14 4.16
C VAL A 25 3.81 10.42 5.13
N ARG A 26 4.86 11.08 5.61
CA ARG A 26 5.83 10.46 6.54
C ARG A 26 5.23 10.18 7.92
N PRO A 27 5.73 9.14 8.62
CA PRO A 27 5.32 8.87 9.99
C PRO A 27 5.70 10.02 10.94
N PRO A 28 5.03 10.14 12.11
CA PRO A 28 5.37 11.10 13.13
C PRO A 28 6.77 10.84 13.72
N ARG A 29 7.34 11.87 14.37
CA ARG A 29 8.62 11.71 15.08
C ARG A 29 8.46 10.77 16.28
N PRO A 30 9.42 9.85 16.52
CA PRO A 30 9.36 8.95 17.66
C PRO A 30 9.47 9.70 18.99
N ALA A 31 8.59 9.36 19.94
CA ALA A 31 8.61 9.96 21.27
C ALA A 31 9.69 9.29 22.14
N PRO A 32 10.53 10.07 22.85
CA PRO A 32 11.65 9.53 23.62
C PRO A 32 11.17 8.68 24.80
N ALA A 33 12.07 7.86 25.36
CA ALA A 33 11.74 7.00 26.51
C ALA A 33 11.32 7.78 27.77
N THR A 34 11.63 9.08 27.83
CA THR A 34 11.24 10.02 28.88
C THR A 34 9.85 10.65 28.67
N ALA A 35 9.15 10.32 27.59
CA ALA A 35 7.78 10.78 27.35
C ALA A 35 6.86 10.39 28.52
N PRO A 36 5.78 11.16 28.79
CA PRO A 36 4.88 10.90 29.92
C PRO A 36 4.43 9.44 30.01
N ALA A 37 4.20 8.96 31.24
CA ALA A 37 3.80 7.58 31.49
C ALA A 37 2.48 7.21 30.78
N THR A 38 1.59 8.18 30.62
CA THR A 38 0.31 8.03 29.89
C THR A 38 0.45 8.14 28.37
N GLY A 39 1.63 8.45 27.84
CA GLY A 39 1.91 8.51 26.40
C GLY A 39 2.53 7.22 25.87
N PHE A 40 2.39 6.99 24.57
CA PHE A 40 3.13 5.95 23.85
C PHE A 40 4.55 6.43 23.51
N SER A 41 5.55 5.57 23.65
CA SER A 41 6.93 5.85 23.22
C SER A 41 7.50 4.69 22.40
N ALA A 42 7.86 4.98 21.15
CA ALA A 42 8.57 4.03 20.30
C ALA A 42 9.91 3.56 20.91
N TYR A 43 10.64 4.42 21.63
CA TYR A 43 11.89 4.03 22.31
C TYR A 43 11.68 3.08 23.49
N ARG A 44 10.50 3.08 24.13
CA ARG A 44 10.17 2.05 25.14
C ARG A 44 9.76 0.75 24.45
N ALA A 45 8.88 0.84 23.46
CA ALA A 45 8.41 -0.30 22.68
C ALA A 45 9.56 -1.04 21.96
N GLN A 46 10.58 -0.33 21.46
CA GLN A 46 11.73 -0.95 20.80
C GLN A 46 12.44 -2.02 21.66
N ARG A 47 12.35 -1.93 22.99
CA ARG A 47 12.91 -2.94 23.89
C ARG A 47 12.19 -4.28 23.75
N ASP A 48 10.86 -4.24 23.62
CA ASP A 48 10.06 -5.43 23.37
C ASP A 48 10.34 -5.98 21.96
N VAL A 49 10.48 -5.10 20.94
CA VAL A 49 10.90 -5.51 19.59
C VAL A 49 12.24 -6.28 19.63
N ALA A 50 13.22 -5.78 20.38
CA ALA A 50 14.54 -6.41 20.49
C ALA A 50 14.51 -7.80 21.12
N VAL A 51 13.49 -8.11 21.93
CA VAL A 51 13.30 -9.44 22.53
C VAL A 51 12.53 -10.35 21.58
N VAL A 52 11.39 -9.88 21.06
CA VAL A 52 10.53 -10.65 20.15
C VAL A 52 11.30 -11.02 18.89
N ALA A 53 11.91 -10.04 18.22
CA ALA A 53 12.68 -10.22 17.00
C ALA A 53 14.18 -10.45 17.25
N SER A 54 14.53 -11.14 18.33
CA SER A 54 15.93 -11.50 18.63
C SER A 54 16.47 -12.60 17.70
N GLN A 55 15.59 -13.48 17.22
CA GLN A 55 15.87 -14.56 16.28
C GLN A 55 14.59 -14.97 15.55
N PRO A 56 14.67 -15.69 14.41
CA PRO A 56 13.49 -16.25 13.76
C PRO A 56 12.72 -17.20 14.68
N HIS A 57 11.40 -17.05 14.70
CA HIS A 57 10.49 -17.75 15.59
C HIS A 57 9.18 -18.17 14.87
N PRO A 58 9.27 -18.95 13.79
CA PRO A 58 8.10 -19.46 13.09
C PRO A 58 7.31 -20.45 13.94
N LEU A 59 6.03 -20.59 13.61
CA LEU A 59 5.05 -21.48 14.23
C LEU A 59 5.64 -22.85 14.59
N GLY A 60 5.41 -23.30 15.82
CA GLY A 60 5.81 -24.63 16.30
C GLY A 60 7.28 -24.78 16.71
N THR A 61 8.12 -23.75 16.54
CA THR A 61 9.51 -23.78 17.01
C THR A 61 9.65 -23.48 18.50
N ALA A 62 10.80 -23.86 19.08
CA ALA A 62 11.13 -23.49 20.46
C ALA A 62 11.26 -21.96 20.63
N ALA A 63 11.73 -21.24 19.61
CA ALA A 63 11.82 -19.79 19.62
C ALA A 63 10.43 -19.14 19.67
N ASN A 64 9.47 -19.63 18.89
CA ASN A 64 8.07 -19.18 18.97
C ASN A 64 7.47 -19.40 20.37
N ALA A 65 7.71 -20.57 20.97
CA ALA A 65 7.28 -20.84 22.34
C ALA A 65 7.93 -19.89 23.37
N GLN A 66 9.20 -19.50 23.19
CA GLN A 66 9.87 -18.51 24.03
C GLN A 66 9.23 -17.13 23.90
N VAL A 67 8.88 -16.70 22.68
CA VAL A 67 8.15 -15.43 22.47
C VAL A 67 6.77 -15.50 23.14
N ARG A 68 6.01 -16.57 22.95
CA ARG A 68 4.72 -16.78 23.65
C ARG A 68 4.85 -16.65 25.18
N ASP A 69 5.86 -17.29 25.76
CA ASP A 69 6.09 -17.26 27.20
C ASP A 69 6.55 -15.88 27.69
N TYR A 70 7.35 -15.17 26.89
CA TYR A 70 7.69 -13.77 27.11
C TYR A 70 6.43 -12.90 27.14
N LEU A 71 5.53 -13.04 26.17
CA LEU A 71 4.28 -12.26 26.10
C LEU A 71 3.38 -12.53 27.31
N LEU A 72 3.27 -13.79 27.74
CA LEU A 72 2.55 -14.15 28.97
C LEU A 72 3.15 -13.47 30.20
N SER A 73 4.48 -13.51 30.36
CA SER A 73 5.18 -12.84 31.47
C SER A 73 4.95 -11.35 31.43
N ARG A 74 5.17 -10.74 30.26
CA ARG A 74 5.08 -9.29 30.08
C ARG A 74 3.67 -8.76 30.33
N CYS A 75 2.63 -9.46 29.87
CA CYS A 75 1.25 -9.09 30.17
C CYS A 75 0.95 -9.15 31.68
N ARG A 76 1.46 -10.18 32.39
CA ARG A 76 1.29 -10.30 33.85
C ARG A 76 2.03 -9.21 34.61
N GLU A 77 3.25 -8.86 34.21
CA GLU A 77 4.02 -7.73 34.76
C GLU A 77 3.28 -6.39 34.58
N LEU A 78 2.57 -6.23 33.47
CA LEU A 78 1.72 -5.07 33.21
C LEU A 78 0.37 -5.12 33.97
N GLY A 79 0.13 -6.20 34.73
CA GLY A 79 -1.05 -6.37 35.58
C GLY A 79 -2.29 -6.87 34.86
N LEU A 80 -2.13 -7.59 33.74
CA LEU A 80 -3.24 -8.23 33.01
C LEU A 80 -3.32 -9.72 33.34
N THR A 81 -4.53 -10.27 33.26
CA THR A 81 -4.73 -11.71 33.20
C THR A 81 -4.45 -12.17 31.77
N ALA A 82 -3.50 -13.10 31.61
CA ALA A 82 -3.12 -13.64 30.31
C ALA A 82 -3.19 -15.18 30.29
N SER A 83 -3.72 -15.73 29.21
CA SER A 83 -3.89 -17.17 28.98
C SER A 83 -3.54 -17.55 27.54
N VAL A 84 -3.30 -18.84 27.30
CA VAL A 84 -3.06 -19.37 25.97
C VAL A 84 -4.33 -20.07 25.46
N GLN A 85 -4.76 -19.73 24.24
CA GLN A 85 -5.69 -20.55 23.47
C GLN A 85 -4.87 -21.52 22.61
N ASP A 86 -4.90 -22.79 23.00
CA ASP A 86 -4.12 -23.85 22.37
C ASP A 86 -5.05 -24.76 21.57
N LEU A 87 -4.95 -24.69 20.24
CA LEU A 87 -5.86 -25.37 19.32
C LEU A 87 -5.10 -26.03 18.17
N SER A 88 -5.50 -27.25 17.81
CA SER A 88 -5.10 -27.87 16.55
C SER A 88 -6.16 -27.61 15.49
N LEU A 89 -5.75 -27.03 14.37
CA LEU A 89 -6.57 -26.75 13.22
C LEU A 89 -6.21 -27.69 12.07
N VAL A 90 -7.20 -28.10 11.30
CA VAL A 90 -7.03 -28.76 10.01
C VAL A 90 -7.75 -27.93 8.97
N LEU A 91 -6.98 -27.38 8.05
CA LEU A 91 -7.47 -26.66 6.89
C LEU A 91 -7.51 -27.62 5.72
N THR A 92 -8.66 -27.68 5.07
CA THR A 92 -8.85 -28.50 3.87
C THR A 92 -9.23 -27.57 2.74
N ASP A 93 -8.27 -27.32 1.85
CA ASP A 93 -8.49 -26.64 0.58
C ASP A 93 -8.43 -27.69 -0.55
N PRO A 94 -9.02 -27.44 -1.73
CA PRO A 94 -8.93 -28.37 -2.84
C PRO A 94 -7.47 -28.72 -3.16
N GLY A 95 -7.09 -29.97 -2.87
CA GLY A 95 -5.73 -30.46 -3.11
C GLY A 95 -4.67 -30.18 -2.04
N GLN A 96 -5.02 -29.50 -0.95
CA GLN A 96 -4.11 -29.21 0.14
C GLN A 96 -4.77 -29.48 1.49
N LEU A 97 -4.04 -30.15 2.37
CA LEU A 97 -4.42 -30.31 3.76
C LEU A 97 -3.29 -29.73 4.61
N ALA A 98 -3.58 -28.62 5.30
CA ALA A 98 -2.66 -28.03 6.26
C ALA A 98 -3.18 -28.34 7.66
N ALA A 99 -2.32 -28.83 8.55
CA ALA A 99 -2.65 -29.03 9.95
C ALA A 99 -1.59 -28.37 10.82
N ALA A 100 -2.04 -27.61 11.80
CA ALA A 100 -1.15 -26.88 12.69
C ALA A 100 -1.73 -26.79 14.09
N ARG A 101 -0.85 -26.75 15.09
CA ARG A 101 -1.21 -26.39 16.47
C ARG A 101 -0.83 -24.93 16.68
N VAL A 102 -1.81 -24.08 16.92
CA VAL A 102 -1.65 -22.65 17.17
C VAL A 102 -1.82 -22.36 18.66
N GLN A 103 -1.04 -21.40 19.17
CA GLN A 103 -1.02 -21.04 20.59
C GLN A 103 -1.16 -19.54 20.80
N ASN A 104 -2.31 -18.98 20.42
CA ASN A 104 -2.61 -17.56 20.63
C ASN A 104 -2.48 -17.16 22.11
N VAL A 105 -1.90 -15.99 22.37
CA VAL A 105 -1.88 -15.38 23.70
C VAL A 105 -3.01 -14.37 23.82
N LEU A 106 -3.88 -14.55 24.81
CA LEU A 106 -4.97 -13.64 25.10
C LEU A 106 -4.71 -12.95 26.43
N ALA A 107 -4.73 -11.62 26.44
CA ALA A 107 -4.69 -10.83 27.65
C ALA A 107 -5.90 -9.88 27.72
N ARG A 108 -6.51 -9.75 28.90
CA ARG A 108 -7.67 -8.87 29.09
C ARG A 108 -7.35 -7.74 30.06
N LEU A 109 -7.62 -6.51 29.63
CA LEU A 109 -7.65 -5.33 30.48
C LEU A 109 -9.11 -5.03 30.83
N PRO A 110 -9.55 -5.24 32.08
CA PRO A 110 -10.94 -5.02 32.47
C PRO A 110 -11.31 -3.54 32.44
N GLY A 111 -12.49 -3.24 31.90
CA GLY A 111 -13.14 -1.94 31.95
C GLY A 111 -13.95 -1.75 33.24
N ARG A 112 -14.51 -0.54 33.42
CA ARG A 112 -15.41 -0.22 34.54
C ARG A 112 -16.79 -0.86 34.40
N GLN A 113 -17.20 -1.23 33.18
CA GLN A 113 -18.51 -1.82 32.87
C GLN A 113 -18.31 -3.23 32.29
N PRO A 114 -18.20 -4.26 33.16
CA PRO A 114 -17.98 -5.62 32.70
C PRO A 114 -19.22 -6.19 31.96
N GLY A 115 -18.99 -7.09 31.01
CA GLY A 115 -20.04 -7.87 30.35
C GLY A 115 -20.63 -7.27 29.06
N GLY A 116 -20.18 -6.08 28.64
CA GLY A 116 -20.50 -5.52 27.32
C GLY A 116 -19.49 -5.91 26.23
N PRO A 117 -19.75 -5.55 24.96
CA PRO A 117 -18.78 -5.73 23.88
C PRO A 117 -17.46 -5.00 24.19
N ALA A 118 -16.35 -5.66 23.90
CA ALA A 118 -15.00 -5.20 24.13
C ALA A 118 -14.37 -4.60 22.85
N VAL A 119 -13.28 -3.85 23.05
CA VAL A 119 -12.33 -3.52 21.97
C VAL A 119 -11.36 -4.69 21.82
N LEU A 120 -11.24 -5.24 20.62
CA LEU A 120 -10.22 -6.25 20.28
C LEU A 120 -9.04 -5.56 19.59
N VAL A 121 -7.84 -5.80 20.09
CA VAL A 121 -6.59 -5.36 19.45
C VAL A 121 -5.76 -6.60 19.16
N LEU A 122 -5.23 -6.71 17.95
CA LEU A 122 -4.49 -7.87 17.50
C LEU A 122 -3.27 -7.51 16.63
N ALA A 123 -2.27 -8.37 16.73
CA ALA A 123 -0.99 -8.41 16.01
C ALA A 123 -0.45 -9.84 16.12
N HIS A 124 0.28 -10.32 15.12
CA HIS A 124 0.84 -11.67 15.17
C HIS A 124 2.23 -11.70 15.77
N TYR A 125 2.53 -12.75 16.54
CA TYR A 125 3.83 -12.90 17.19
C TYR A 125 4.71 -13.97 16.57
N ASP A 126 4.20 -14.80 15.65
CA ASP A 126 5.05 -15.68 14.86
C ASP A 126 5.77 -14.90 13.76
N SER A 127 6.95 -15.37 13.37
CA SER A 127 7.70 -14.80 12.25
C SER A 127 7.73 -15.75 11.06
N GLN A 128 7.94 -15.22 9.86
CA GLN A 128 8.33 -16.04 8.71
C GLN A 128 9.60 -16.87 9.02
N PRO A 129 9.76 -18.10 8.48
CA PRO A 129 11.01 -18.84 8.59
C PRO A 129 12.23 -18.02 8.13
N HIS A 130 13.31 -18.12 8.89
CA HIS A 130 14.58 -17.39 8.68
C HIS A 130 14.52 -15.87 8.84
N THR A 131 13.37 -15.30 9.20
CA THR A 131 13.18 -13.87 9.43
C THR A 131 12.99 -13.60 10.92
N PRO A 132 13.76 -12.69 11.54
CA PRO A 132 13.53 -12.32 12.94
C PRO A 132 12.21 -11.58 13.19
N GLY A 133 11.65 -10.85 12.21
CA GLY A 133 10.31 -10.29 12.29
C GLY A 133 10.20 -9.00 13.12
N ALA A 134 11.15 -8.08 12.98
CA ALA A 134 11.12 -6.80 13.72
C ALA A 134 10.04 -5.84 13.21
N GLY A 135 9.88 -5.73 11.89
CA GLY A 135 8.78 -5.04 11.25
C GLY A 135 7.53 -5.90 11.20
N ASP A 136 7.69 -7.21 10.96
CA ASP A 136 6.61 -8.16 10.65
C ASP A 136 6.57 -9.35 11.63
N ASP A 137 5.77 -9.31 12.70
CA ASP A 137 5.07 -8.12 13.24
C ASP A 137 5.48 -7.84 14.71
N GLY A 138 6.77 -7.96 14.98
CA GLY A 138 7.35 -7.53 16.27
C GLY A 138 7.04 -6.07 16.62
N ALA A 139 6.85 -5.21 15.60
CA ALA A 139 6.44 -3.83 15.77
C ALA A 139 5.00 -3.70 16.32
N GLY A 140 4.02 -4.41 15.76
CA GLY A 140 2.64 -4.45 16.26
C GLY A 140 2.56 -5.05 17.66
N VAL A 141 3.25 -6.16 17.92
CA VAL A 141 3.34 -6.79 19.24
C VAL A 141 3.90 -5.84 20.30
N ALA A 142 5.02 -5.19 20.01
CA ALA A 142 5.63 -4.22 20.92
C ALA A 142 4.73 -2.99 21.13
N ALA A 143 4.03 -2.54 20.08
CA ALA A 143 3.06 -1.46 20.19
C ALA A 143 1.90 -1.82 21.12
N MET A 144 1.43 -3.06 21.12
CA MET A 144 0.43 -3.56 22.08
C MET A 144 0.93 -3.48 23.52
N LEU A 145 2.14 -3.99 23.79
CA LEU A 145 2.73 -4.01 25.13
C LEU A 145 2.94 -2.61 25.71
N GLU A 146 3.51 -1.68 24.93
CA GLU A 146 3.69 -0.29 25.37
C GLU A 146 2.35 0.46 25.49
N THR A 147 1.35 0.14 24.66
CA THR A 147 0.01 0.70 24.78
C THR A 147 -0.68 0.24 26.06
N ILE A 148 -0.60 -1.05 26.39
CA ILE A 148 -1.09 -1.60 27.66
C ILE A 148 -0.47 -0.84 28.84
N ARG A 149 0.86 -0.65 28.83
CA ARG A 149 1.58 0.12 29.86
C ARG A 149 1.04 1.55 29.98
N ALA A 150 0.84 2.23 28.86
CA ALA A 150 0.34 3.61 28.82
C ALA A 150 -1.13 3.73 29.29
N LEU A 151 -1.97 2.72 29.01
CA LEU A 151 -3.35 2.65 29.50
C LEU A 151 -3.41 2.42 31.01
N ARG A 152 -2.54 1.54 31.54
CA ARG A 152 -2.44 1.25 32.98
C ARG A 152 -1.98 2.46 33.80
N ALA A 153 -1.22 3.37 33.19
CA ALA A 153 -0.83 4.64 33.80
C ALA A 153 -1.92 5.72 33.72
N GLY A 154 -2.99 5.49 32.94
CA GLY A 154 -4.10 6.41 32.74
C GLY A 154 -5.38 5.99 33.47
N PRO A 155 -6.49 6.73 33.27
CA PRO A 155 -7.78 6.35 33.84
C PRO A 155 -8.31 5.04 33.24
N PRO A 156 -9.04 4.23 34.01
CA PRO A 156 -9.65 3.00 33.50
C PRO A 156 -10.72 3.30 32.45
N LEU A 157 -10.75 2.46 31.41
CA LEU A 157 -11.71 2.55 30.30
C LEU A 157 -13.12 2.12 30.75
N ALA A 158 -14.15 2.47 29.97
CA ALA A 158 -15.50 1.98 30.22
C ALA A 158 -15.63 0.49 29.87
N HIS A 159 -15.17 0.11 28.68
CA HIS A 159 -15.25 -1.26 28.15
C HIS A 159 -13.94 -2.03 28.34
N ASP A 160 -14.05 -3.36 28.35
CA ASP A 160 -12.91 -4.26 28.33
C ASP A 160 -12.09 -4.06 27.04
N VAL A 161 -10.78 -4.31 27.14
CA VAL A 161 -9.90 -4.46 25.98
C VAL A 161 -9.31 -5.86 25.98
N ILE A 162 -9.50 -6.57 24.87
CA ILE A 162 -8.92 -7.88 24.60
C ILE A 162 -7.70 -7.66 23.71
N TRP A 163 -6.54 -8.08 24.20
CA TRP A 163 -5.28 -8.11 23.47
C TRP A 163 -5.05 -9.53 23.00
N LEU A 164 -5.07 -9.73 21.69
CA LEU A 164 -4.89 -11.03 21.06
C LEU A 164 -3.57 -11.01 20.29
N PHE A 165 -2.57 -11.72 20.80
CA PHE A 165 -1.34 -11.99 20.07
C PHE A 165 -1.53 -13.32 19.34
N THR A 166 -1.69 -13.26 18.04
CA THR A 166 -1.98 -14.41 17.18
C THR A 166 -0.72 -15.21 16.85
N ASP A 167 -0.90 -16.52 16.67
CA ASP A 167 0.16 -17.45 16.26
C ASP A 167 -0.20 -18.08 14.92
N GLY A 168 0.79 -18.25 14.04
CA GLY A 168 0.63 -18.86 12.73
C GLY A 168 -0.02 -17.95 11.69
N GLU A 169 0.20 -16.63 11.76
CA GLU A 169 -0.21 -15.71 10.69
C GLU A 169 0.51 -16.03 9.38
N GLU A 170 1.82 -16.23 9.48
CA GLU A 170 2.73 -16.47 8.35
C GLU A 170 2.46 -17.82 7.68
N ALA A 171 1.76 -18.71 8.39
CA ALA A 171 1.26 -19.99 7.91
C ALA A 171 -0.20 -19.94 7.43
N GLY A 172 -0.76 -18.74 7.24
CA GLY A 172 -2.10 -18.49 6.72
C GLY A 172 -3.13 -18.07 7.78
N TRP A 173 -2.81 -17.05 8.61
CA TRP A 173 -3.70 -16.43 9.63
C TRP A 173 -4.39 -17.47 10.52
N LEU A 174 -3.68 -18.55 10.83
CA LEU A 174 -4.21 -19.74 11.49
C LEU A 174 -4.73 -19.39 12.89
N GLY A 175 -3.98 -18.57 13.62
CA GLY A 175 -4.33 -18.08 14.94
C GLY A 175 -5.64 -17.30 14.94
N ALA A 176 -5.80 -16.32 14.04
CA ALA A 176 -7.04 -15.55 13.94
C ALA A 176 -8.22 -16.42 13.49
N ARG A 177 -8.01 -17.40 12.60
CA ARG A 177 -9.07 -18.38 12.25
C ARG A 177 -9.52 -19.19 13.45
N ALA A 178 -8.58 -19.68 14.27
CA ALA A 178 -8.87 -20.36 15.52
C ALA A 178 -9.71 -19.48 16.46
N TYR A 179 -9.31 -18.21 16.61
CA TYR A 179 -10.01 -17.27 17.48
C TYR A 179 -11.44 -16.96 16.98
N ALA A 180 -11.61 -16.83 15.66
CA ALA A 180 -12.88 -16.50 15.02
C ALA A 180 -13.81 -17.70 14.77
N ALA A 181 -13.37 -18.93 15.07
CA ALA A 181 -14.12 -20.16 14.81
C ALA A 181 -15.52 -20.15 15.46
N ASP A 182 -15.63 -19.62 16.68
CA ASP A 182 -16.93 -19.33 17.30
C ASP A 182 -17.40 -17.90 16.96
N THR A 183 -18.01 -17.76 15.78
CA THR A 183 -18.56 -16.49 15.30
C THR A 183 -19.65 -15.93 16.22
N ALA A 184 -20.43 -16.79 16.89
CA ALA A 184 -21.53 -16.35 17.75
C ALA A 184 -20.99 -15.72 19.04
N ARG A 185 -19.96 -16.32 19.65
CA ARG A 185 -19.20 -15.71 20.76
C ARG A 185 -18.55 -14.42 20.32
N LEU A 186 -17.83 -14.43 19.20
CA LEU A 186 -17.09 -13.27 18.71
C LEU A 186 -17.99 -12.05 18.53
N ARG A 187 -19.17 -12.21 17.90
CA ARG A 187 -20.15 -11.11 17.71
C ARG A 187 -20.78 -10.59 19.00
N ARG A 188 -20.81 -11.39 20.08
CA ARG A 188 -21.29 -10.94 21.39
C ARG A 188 -20.20 -10.22 22.17
N GLU A 189 -18.96 -10.67 22.06
CA GLU A 189 -17.84 -10.20 22.86
C GLU A 189 -17.09 -9.02 22.25
N VAL A 190 -17.11 -8.84 20.93
CA VAL A 190 -16.29 -7.84 20.24
C VAL A 190 -17.17 -6.83 19.51
N GLY A 191 -17.05 -5.56 19.88
CA GLY A 191 -17.76 -4.47 19.21
C GLY A 191 -16.95 -3.82 18.09
N VAL A 192 -15.63 -3.73 18.27
CA VAL A 192 -14.68 -3.23 17.26
C VAL A 192 -13.34 -3.95 17.36
N ALA A 193 -12.72 -4.22 16.23
CA ALA A 193 -11.39 -4.82 16.13
C ALA A 193 -10.36 -3.89 15.45
N LEU A 194 -9.14 -3.85 15.97
CA LEU A 194 -8.01 -3.10 15.45
C LEU A 194 -6.85 -4.06 15.19
N ASN A 195 -6.49 -4.28 13.93
CA ASN A 195 -5.40 -5.15 13.51
C ASN A 195 -4.21 -4.33 13.04
N PHE A 196 -3.00 -4.71 13.45
CA PHE A 196 -1.75 -4.06 13.07
C PHE A 196 -0.83 -5.09 12.42
N GLU A 197 -0.16 -4.67 11.35
CA GLU A 197 0.69 -5.50 10.49
C GLU A 197 1.92 -4.71 10.02
N GLY A 198 2.90 -5.39 9.43
CA GLY A 198 4.12 -4.78 8.87
C GLY A 198 4.57 -5.37 7.54
N ARG A 199 4.21 -4.75 6.41
CA ARG A 199 4.72 -5.16 5.08
C ARG A 199 6.02 -4.45 4.71
N GLY A 200 7.03 -4.54 5.58
CA GLY A 200 8.29 -3.81 5.47
C GLY A 200 8.82 -3.44 6.85
N ASN A 201 9.59 -2.35 6.92
CA ASN A 201 10.16 -1.87 8.20
C ASN A 201 10.04 -0.35 8.38
N ALA A 202 9.39 0.35 7.46
CA ALA A 202 9.29 1.80 7.45
C ALA A 202 7.99 2.32 6.82
N GLY A 203 7.79 3.64 6.89
CA GLY A 203 6.65 4.33 6.31
C GLY A 203 5.54 4.66 7.31
N ALA A 204 4.55 5.43 6.89
CA ALA A 204 3.39 5.70 7.74
C ALA A 204 2.52 4.46 7.92
N SER A 205 1.85 4.38 9.08
CA SER A 205 0.82 3.39 9.34
C SER A 205 -0.42 3.75 8.51
N LEU A 206 -0.63 3.03 7.41
CA LEU A 206 -1.76 3.22 6.49
C LEU A 206 -2.95 2.42 7.01
N THR A 207 -4.12 3.06 7.10
CA THR A 207 -5.39 2.33 7.21
C THR A 207 -5.78 1.81 5.83
N PHE A 208 -5.34 0.60 5.49
CA PHE A 208 -5.49 0.04 4.14
C PHE A 208 -6.75 -0.82 3.98
N GLU A 209 -7.27 -1.38 5.07
CA GLU A 209 -8.50 -2.17 5.06
C GLU A 209 -9.44 -1.75 6.21
N VAL A 210 -10.73 -1.70 5.90
CA VAL A 210 -11.81 -1.29 6.81
C VAL A 210 -12.98 -2.26 6.63
N SER A 211 -13.72 -2.59 7.68
CA SER A 211 -14.93 -3.40 7.57
C SER A 211 -16.01 -2.71 6.72
N PRO A 212 -16.83 -3.42 5.91
CA PRO A 212 -17.99 -2.85 5.24
C PRO A 212 -18.98 -2.18 6.20
N GLN A 213 -19.84 -1.30 5.67
CA GLN A 213 -20.71 -0.44 6.48
C GLN A 213 -19.85 0.45 7.41
N ASN A 214 -18.83 1.04 6.81
CA ASN A 214 -17.69 1.68 7.49
C ASN A 214 -18.01 3.04 8.10
N GLY A 215 -19.18 3.64 7.83
CA GLY A 215 -19.42 5.04 8.19
C GLY A 215 -19.32 5.32 9.68
N TRP A 216 -19.72 4.37 10.54
CA TRP A 216 -19.57 4.53 11.99
C TRP A 216 -18.09 4.50 12.40
N VAL A 217 -17.36 3.47 11.98
CA VAL A 217 -15.96 3.31 12.40
C VAL A 217 -15.07 4.43 11.85
N MET A 218 -15.32 4.90 10.63
CA MET A 218 -14.56 6.01 10.04
C MET A 218 -14.88 7.36 10.68
N ARG A 219 -16.11 7.56 11.16
CA ARG A 219 -16.46 8.73 11.99
C ARG A 219 -15.66 8.78 13.28
N GLU A 220 -15.60 7.66 13.97
CA GLU A 220 -14.90 7.56 15.26
C GLU A 220 -13.38 7.57 15.06
N TYR A 221 -12.87 6.93 14.01
CA TYR A 221 -11.47 7.03 13.59
C TYR A 221 -11.06 8.48 13.34
N ALA A 222 -11.84 9.25 12.58
CA ALA A 222 -11.54 10.65 12.29
C ALA A 222 -11.53 11.56 13.53
N ARG A 223 -12.24 11.19 14.60
CA ARG A 223 -12.25 11.92 15.88
C ARG A 223 -11.05 11.60 16.76
N ALA A 224 -10.51 10.39 16.65
CA ALA A 224 -9.58 9.84 17.62
C ALA A 224 -8.17 9.61 17.09
N ALA A 225 -7.99 9.31 15.81
CA ALA A 225 -6.70 8.94 15.25
C ALA A 225 -5.75 10.16 15.19
N PRO A 226 -4.56 10.08 15.81
CA PRO A 226 -3.53 11.09 15.63
C PRO A 226 -2.80 10.84 14.32
N TYR A 227 -2.66 11.87 13.48
CA TYR A 227 -1.99 11.77 12.19
C TYR A 227 -2.62 10.75 11.21
N PRO A 228 -3.94 10.80 10.93
CA PRO A 228 -4.60 9.79 10.13
C PRO A 228 -4.08 9.81 8.68
N ILE A 229 -3.69 8.64 8.17
CA ILE A 229 -3.36 8.38 6.77
C ILE A 229 -4.25 7.24 6.28
N SER A 230 -5.27 7.60 5.50
CA SER A 230 -6.33 6.69 5.08
C SER A 230 -6.94 7.14 3.75
N SER A 231 -7.39 6.17 2.95
CA SER A 231 -8.06 6.44 1.67
C SER A 231 -9.06 5.35 1.36
N SER A 232 -10.27 5.73 0.98
CA SER A 232 -11.28 4.78 0.51
C SER A 232 -10.87 4.09 -0.79
N LEU A 233 -9.85 4.60 -1.50
CA LEU A 233 -9.18 3.87 -2.59
C LEU A 233 -8.59 2.55 -2.11
N PHE A 234 -7.87 2.56 -0.97
CA PHE A 234 -7.27 1.34 -0.44
C PHE A 234 -8.33 0.37 0.06
N TYR A 235 -9.37 0.88 0.72
CA TYR A 235 -10.53 0.09 1.10
C TYR A 235 -11.18 -0.63 -0.10
N GLU A 236 -11.46 0.09 -1.20
CA GLU A 236 -12.08 -0.52 -2.38
C GLU A 236 -11.10 -1.47 -3.10
N ALA A 237 -9.83 -1.10 -3.26
CA ALA A 237 -8.83 -1.95 -3.90
C ALA A 237 -8.60 -3.26 -3.14
N TYR A 238 -8.43 -3.18 -1.82
CA TYR A 238 -8.10 -4.33 -0.97
C TYR A 238 -9.22 -5.37 -0.92
N ARG A 239 -10.49 -4.96 -1.11
CA ARG A 239 -11.63 -5.89 -1.23
C ARG A 239 -11.52 -6.85 -2.42
N HIS A 240 -10.70 -6.53 -3.42
CA HIS A 240 -10.52 -7.31 -4.63
C HIS A 240 -9.15 -8.00 -4.72
N LEU A 241 -8.24 -7.69 -3.79
CA LEU A 241 -6.94 -8.33 -3.73
C LEU A 241 -7.06 -9.68 -2.98
N PRO A 242 -6.28 -10.70 -3.39
CA PRO A 242 -6.25 -11.99 -2.70
C PRO A 242 -5.47 -11.96 -1.38
N ASN A 243 -5.03 -10.78 -0.94
CA ASN A 243 -4.30 -10.56 0.30
C ASN A 243 -5.22 -10.76 1.51
N ASN A 244 -4.70 -11.42 2.54
CA ASN A 244 -5.39 -11.67 3.79
C ASN A 244 -4.44 -11.37 4.94
N THR A 245 -5.03 -11.16 6.11
CA THR A 245 -4.35 -10.90 7.38
C THR A 245 -5.19 -11.52 8.49
N ASP A 246 -4.76 -11.38 9.73
CA ASP A 246 -5.57 -11.76 10.89
C ASP A 246 -6.90 -10.98 11.03
N PHE A 247 -7.04 -9.84 10.35
CA PHE A 247 -8.34 -9.14 10.27
C PHE A 247 -9.36 -9.86 9.37
N THR A 248 -8.92 -10.63 8.37
CA THR A 248 -9.80 -11.32 7.41
C THR A 248 -10.89 -12.15 8.08
N PRO A 249 -10.59 -13.12 8.97
CA PRO A 249 -11.62 -13.95 9.59
C PRO A 249 -12.58 -13.14 10.49
N LEU A 250 -12.11 -12.06 11.12
CA LEU A 250 -12.97 -11.16 11.92
C LEU A 250 -13.95 -10.39 11.02
N ARG A 251 -13.46 -9.85 9.90
CA ARG A 251 -14.26 -9.17 8.89
C ARG A 251 -15.30 -10.11 8.28
N GLN A 252 -14.93 -11.34 7.95
CA GLN A 252 -15.84 -12.38 7.45
C GLN A 252 -16.90 -12.76 8.50
N ALA A 253 -16.52 -12.79 9.78
CA ALA A 253 -17.45 -12.91 10.89
C ALA A 253 -18.33 -11.65 11.07
N GLY A 254 -18.15 -10.59 10.28
CA GLY A 254 -18.98 -9.39 10.27
C GLY A 254 -18.68 -8.40 11.39
N ILE A 255 -17.50 -8.51 12.02
CA ILE A 255 -17.00 -7.59 13.04
C ILE A 255 -16.59 -6.27 12.40
N THR A 256 -16.98 -5.16 13.02
CA THR A 256 -16.53 -3.83 12.61
C THR A 256 -15.06 -3.65 12.98
N GLY A 257 -14.24 -3.09 12.10
CA GLY A 257 -12.83 -2.90 12.43
C GLY A 257 -11.99 -2.19 11.39
N LEU A 258 -10.73 -1.99 11.75
CA LEU A 258 -9.70 -1.29 10.99
C LEU A 258 -8.43 -2.14 10.97
N ASN A 259 -7.76 -2.16 9.81
CA ASN A 259 -6.50 -2.83 9.60
C ASN A 259 -5.42 -1.82 9.20
N PHE A 260 -4.24 -1.91 9.82
CA PHE A 260 -3.17 -0.94 9.71
C PHE A 260 -1.85 -1.60 9.32
N ALA A 261 -1.16 -1.05 8.32
CA ALA A 261 0.19 -1.49 7.96
C ALA A 261 1.04 -0.32 7.53
N PHE A 262 2.31 -0.33 7.92
CA PHE A 262 3.34 0.38 7.17
C PHE A 262 3.88 -0.56 6.08
N VAL A 263 4.19 0.00 4.91
CA VAL A 263 4.43 -0.77 3.68
C VAL A 263 5.70 -0.35 2.94
N ASP A 264 6.50 0.54 3.53
CA ASP A 264 7.79 0.96 2.97
C ASP A 264 8.92 0.09 3.55
N GLY A 265 10.06 0.07 2.88
CA GLY A 265 11.17 -0.81 3.25
C GLY A 265 10.95 -2.28 2.87
N HIS A 266 10.29 -2.52 1.74
CA HIS A 266 10.07 -3.85 1.17
C HIS A 266 11.30 -4.78 1.13
N PRO A 267 12.55 -4.32 0.87
CA PRO A 267 13.72 -5.21 0.91
C PRO A 267 13.93 -5.95 2.24
N TYR A 268 13.34 -5.45 3.34
CA TYR A 268 13.42 -6.05 4.66
C TYR A 268 12.24 -7.00 4.94
N TYR A 269 11.13 -6.91 4.20
CA TYR A 269 9.98 -7.79 4.38
C TYR A 269 10.34 -9.25 4.08
N HIS A 270 9.94 -10.17 4.97
CA HIS A 270 10.29 -11.60 4.93
C HIS A 270 11.80 -11.84 4.69
N SER A 271 12.64 -11.05 5.34
CA SER A 271 14.09 -11.09 5.17
C SER A 271 14.82 -11.37 6.49
N PRO A 272 15.95 -12.09 6.47
CA PRO A 272 16.87 -12.12 7.62
C PRO A 272 17.36 -10.73 8.05
N ALA A 273 17.23 -9.72 7.19
CA ALA A 273 17.56 -8.33 7.48
C ALA A 273 16.46 -7.58 8.27
N ASP A 274 15.29 -8.18 8.51
CA ASP A 274 14.23 -7.60 9.35
C ASP A 274 14.60 -7.64 10.84
N LEU A 275 15.53 -6.75 11.20
CA LEU A 275 16.16 -6.71 12.51
C LEU A 275 15.67 -5.49 13.31
N PRO A 276 15.67 -5.57 14.65
CA PRO A 276 15.27 -4.44 15.51
C PRO A 276 16.00 -3.12 15.23
N GLY A 277 17.24 -3.20 14.74
CA GLY A 277 18.05 -2.02 14.38
C GLY A 277 17.69 -1.38 13.04
N HIS A 278 16.94 -2.06 12.17
CA HIS A 278 16.50 -1.55 10.87
C HIS A 278 15.06 -1.00 10.91
N LEU A 279 14.28 -1.32 11.95
CA LEU A 279 12.92 -0.79 12.11
C LEU A 279 12.93 0.74 12.27
N ASP A 280 12.15 1.44 11.43
CA ASP A 280 11.93 2.88 11.58
C ASP A 280 11.08 3.17 12.83
N LEU A 281 11.66 3.89 13.79
CA LEU A 281 10.96 4.23 15.02
C LEU A 281 9.80 5.19 14.80
N GLY A 282 9.77 5.94 13.69
CA GLY A 282 8.60 6.73 13.30
C GLY A 282 7.41 5.84 12.97
N SER A 283 7.63 4.76 12.22
CA SER A 283 6.60 3.76 11.90
C SER A 283 6.06 3.09 13.17
N LEU A 284 6.94 2.64 14.07
CA LEU A 284 6.54 2.09 15.37
C LEU A 284 5.77 3.12 16.22
N GLN A 285 6.21 4.39 16.20
CA GLN A 285 5.49 5.47 16.87
C GLN A 285 4.11 5.67 16.27
N HIS A 286 3.94 5.56 14.94
CA HIS A 286 2.66 5.74 14.27
C HIS A 286 1.67 4.65 14.68
N HIS A 287 2.08 3.37 14.57
CA HIS A 287 1.29 2.21 15.04
C HIS A 287 0.83 2.40 16.49
N GLY A 288 1.76 2.68 17.40
CA GLY A 288 1.43 2.89 18.81
C GLY A 288 0.57 4.12 19.10
N SER A 289 0.73 5.20 18.32
CA SER A 289 -0.09 6.41 18.48
C SER A 289 -1.54 6.16 18.04
N TYR A 290 -1.74 5.44 16.94
CA TYR A 290 -3.07 4.95 16.56
C TYR A 290 -3.64 4.03 17.62
N MET A 291 -2.89 3.00 18.02
CA MET A 291 -3.37 2.00 18.97
C MET A 291 -3.79 2.62 20.30
N LEU A 292 -2.94 3.44 20.92
CA LEU A 292 -3.25 4.09 22.19
C LEU A 292 -4.46 5.02 22.09
N SER A 293 -4.54 5.85 21.03
CA SER A 293 -5.62 6.82 20.89
C SER A 293 -6.96 6.16 20.56
N LEU A 294 -6.95 5.20 19.63
CA LEU A 294 -8.15 4.48 19.21
C LEU A 294 -8.67 3.57 20.32
N VAL A 295 -7.80 2.86 21.06
CA VAL A 295 -8.25 2.05 22.21
C VAL A 295 -8.83 2.92 23.32
N ARG A 296 -8.25 4.11 23.59
CA ARG A 296 -8.84 5.06 24.54
C ARG A 296 -10.21 5.55 24.08
N HIS A 297 -10.37 5.84 22.80
CA HIS A 297 -11.63 6.32 22.24
C HIS A 297 -12.70 5.23 22.25
N PHE A 298 -12.45 4.11 21.58
CA PHE A 298 -13.40 3.00 21.49
C PHE A 298 -13.68 2.36 22.85
N GLY A 299 -12.70 2.33 23.75
CA GLY A 299 -12.87 1.84 25.11
C GLY A 299 -13.79 2.71 25.98
N ASN A 300 -14.18 3.91 25.52
CA ASN A 300 -15.02 4.85 26.28
C ASN A 300 -16.31 5.27 25.55
N ILE A 301 -16.62 4.71 24.39
CA ILE A 301 -17.87 4.98 23.66
C ILE A 301 -18.72 3.71 23.51
N PRO A 302 -20.05 3.82 23.31
CA PRO A 302 -20.89 2.65 23.11
C PRO A 302 -20.50 1.80 21.89
N LEU A 303 -20.46 0.48 22.08
CA LEU A 303 -20.01 -0.49 21.06
C LEU A 303 -21.12 -1.42 20.54
N THR A 304 -22.40 -1.10 20.76
CA THR A 304 -23.55 -1.96 20.37
C THR A 304 -24.06 -1.70 18.94
N HIS A 305 -23.84 -0.50 18.39
CA HIS A 305 -24.32 -0.10 17.06
C HIS A 305 -23.16 0.45 16.22
N THR A 306 -22.32 -0.44 15.72
CA THR A 306 -21.03 -0.10 15.10
C THR A 306 -21.05 -0.09 13.57
N LYS A 307 -22.23 -0.09 12.94
CA LYS A 307 -22.40 -0.13 11.48
C LYS A 307 -23.19 1.07 10.98
N ALA A 308 -22.78 1.64 9.85
CA ALA A 308 -23.50 2.70 9.15
C ALA A 308 -23.20 2.64 7.64
N PRO A 309 -23.98 3.28 6.74
CA PRO A 309 -23.65 3.33 5.33
C PRO A 309 -22.21 3.80 5.08
N ASP A 310 -21.57 3.26 4.04
CA ASP A 310 -20.17 3.55 3.73
C ASP A 310 -19.94 5.06 3.48
N GLU A 311 -18.78 5.53 3.92
CA GLU A 311 -18.27 6.87 3.67
C GLU A 311 -17.13 6.82 2.65
N THR A 312 -17.03 7.88 1.85
CA THR A 312 -15.82 8.23 1.10
C THR A 312 -14.90 9.00 2.04
N PHE A 313 -13.63 8.65 2.07
CA PHE A 313 -12.64 9.31 2.92
C PHE A 313 -11.25 9.34 2.29
N PHE A 314 -10.50 10.41 2.50
CA PHE A 314 -9.15 10.58 1.95
C PHE A 314 -8.40 11.73 2.62
N ASN A 315 -7.07 11.71 2.48
CA ASN A 315 -6.18 12.77 2.91
C ASN A 315 -5.72 13.63 1.71
N PRO A 316 -6.30 14.82 1.46
CA PRO A 316 -5.79 15.68 0.39
C PRO A 316 -4.39 16.24 0.68
N LEU A 317 -4.11 16.64 1.92
CA LEU A 317 -2.79 17.13 2.33
C LEU A 317 -2.50 16.71 3.77
N GLY A 318 -1.43 15.93 3.93
CA GLY A 318 -0.99 15.41 5.22
C GLY A 318 -2.10 14.72 5.99
N THR A 319 -2.27 15.09 7.25
CA THR A 319 -3.12 14.38 8.19
C THR A 319 -4.55 14.89 8.23
N TRP A 320 -4.93 15.78 7.31
CA TRP A 320 -6.31 16.24 7.19
C TRP A 320 -7.17 15.15 6.55
N LEU A 321 -8.03 14.50 7.32
CA LEU A 321 -8.94 13.47 6.81
C LEU A 321 -10.28 14.10 6.40
N VAL A 322 -10.55 14.14 5.11
CA VAL A 322 -11.86 14.51 4.55
C VAL A 322 -12.73 13.28 4.51
N ARG A 323 -14.01 13.41 4.90
CA ARG A 323 -15.00 12.33 4.82
C ARG A 323 -16.40 12.83 4.51
N TYR A 324 -17.17 12.05 3.77
CA TYR A 324 -18.59 12.30 3.48
C TYR A 324 -19.29 10.99 3.06
N PRO A 325 -20.63 10.90 3.11
CA PRO A 325 -21.35 9.68 2.70
C PRO A 325 -21.02 9.26 1.27
N ALA A 326 -20.79 7.97 1.03
CA ALA A 326 -20.47 7.47 -0.32
C ALA A 326 -21.59 7.74 -1.34
N THR A 327 -22.82 7.95 -0.87
CA THR A 327 -23.97 8.36 -1.69
C THR A 327 -23.79 9.72 -2.38
N TRP A 328 -22.88 10.57 -1.91
CA TRP A 328 -22.54 11.84 -2.55
C TRP A 328 -21.73 11.66 -3.84
N GLY A 329 -21.14 10.48 -4.07
CA GLY A 329 -20.36 10.20 -5.28
C GLY A 329 -21.16 10.42 -6.56
N LEU A 330 -22.40 9.92 -6.62
CA LEU A 330 -23.23 10.05 -7.82
C LEU A 330 -23.64 11.51 -8.10
N PRO A 331 -24.20 12.29 -7.15
CA PRO A 331 -24.46 13.71 -7.36
C PRO A 331 -23.22 14.51 -7.75
N LEU A 332 -22.07 14.24 -7.13
CA LEU A 332 -20.81 14.93 -7.46
C LEU A 332 -20.34 14.59 -8.88
N THR A 333 -20.46 13.32 -9.29
CA THR A 333 -20.15 12.87 -10.65
C THR A 333 -21.07 13.54 -11.68
N GLN A 334 -22.38 13.59 -11.41
CA GLN A 334 -23.36 14.27 -12.26
C GLN A 334 -23.04 15.76 -12.41
N LEU A 335 -22.80 16.46 -11.29
CA LEU A 335 -22.41 17.87 -11.31
C LEU A 335 -21.14 18.10 -12.15
N THR A 336 -20.12 17.26 -11.95
CA THR A 336 -18.84 17.35 -12.66
C THR A 336 -19.02 17.16 -14.17
N VAL A 337 -19.78 16.14 -14.58
CA VAL A 337 -20.07 15.86 -15.99
C VAL A 337 -20.93 16.97 -16.60
N SER A 338 -21.96 17.46 -15.92
CA SER A 338 -22.80 18.56 -16.42
C SER A 338 -22.01 19.85 -16.63
N LEU A 339 -21.12 20.20 -15.70
CA LEU A 339 -20.24 21.37 -15.85
C LEU A 339 -19.22 21.18 -16.98
N LEU A 340 -18.71 19.96 -17.19
CA LEU A 340 -17.84 19.66 -18.32
C LEU A 340 -18.58 19.80 -19.64
N LEU A 341 -19.80 19.28 -19.76
CA LEU A 341 -20.64 19.45 -20.95
C LEU A 341 -20.89 20.92 -21.24
N LEU A 342 -21.22 21.73 -20.22
CA LEU A 342 -21.37 23.18 -20.37
C LEU A 342 -20.06 23.84 -20.84
N ALA A 343 -18.92 23.50 -20.24
CA ALA A 343 -17.62 24.02 -20.64
C ALA A 343 -17.28 23.65 -22.10
N LEU A 344 -17.58 22.43 -22.53
CA LEU A 344 -17.39 21.96 -23.91
C LEU A 344 -18.28 22.75 -24.89
N VAL A 345 -19.56 22.97 -24.57
CA VAL A 345 -20.47 23.78 -25.39
C VAL A 345 -19.96 25.23 -25.51
N LEU A 346 -19.56 25.84 -24.40
CA LEU A 346 -19.02 27.20 -24.38
C LEU A 346 -17.69 27.33 -25.13
N ALA A 347 -16.86 26.28 -25.10
CA ALA A 347 -15.60 26.21 -25.83
C ALA A 347 -15.85 26.04 -27.35
N TYR A 348 -16.81 25.20 -27.73
CA TYR A 348 -17.23 25.00 -29.12
C TYR A 348 -17.81 26.29 -29.73
N GLN A 349 -18.75 26.94 -29.03
CA GLN A 349 -19.33 28.23 -29.46
C GLN A 349 -18.29 29.34 -29.62
N ARG A 350 -17.20 29.29 -28.84
CA ARG A 350 -16.06 30.19 -28.96
C ARG A 350 -14.98 29.72 -29.94
N GLY A 351 -15.25 28.70 -30.75
CA GLY A 351 -14.36 28.19 -31.78
C GLY A 351 -13.06 27.54 -31.27
N ARG A 352 -13.01 27.15 -29.98
CA ARG A 352 -11.80 26.62 -29.34
C ARG A 352 -11.42 25.22 -29.84
N PHE A 353 -12.39 24.45 -30.31
CA PHE A 353 -12.19 23.15 -30.95
C PHE A 353 -13.29 22.89 -31.99
N SER A 354 -13.10 21.88 -32.85
CA SER A 354 -14.14 21.21 -33.64
C SER A 354 -14.41 19.83 -33.07
N TRP A 355 -15.58 19.22 -33.33
CA TRP A 355 -15.90 17.87 -32.83
C TRP A 355 -14.88 16.81 -33.27
N GLY A 356 -14.43 16.86 -34.52
CA GLY A 356 -13.32 16.01 -34.99
C GLY A 356 -12.00 16.30 -34.26
N GLY A 357 -11.73 17.56 -33.92
CA GLY A 357 -10.59 17.93 -33.10
C GLY A 357 -10.71 17.41 -31.67
N LEU A 358 -11.89 17.44 -31.05
CA LEU A 358 -12.14 16.89 -29.72
C LEU A 358 -11.86 15.38 -29.69
N LEU A 359 -12.35 14.63 -30.69
CA LEU A 359 -12.03 13.21 -30.88
C LEU A 359 -10.51 13.01 -31.05
N GLY A 360 -9.85 13.83 -31.85
CA GLY A 360 -8.40 13.83 -31.99
C GLY A 360 -7.67 14.06 -30.66
N GLY A 361 -8.20 14.93 -29.79
CA GLY A 361 -7.69 15.14 -28.43
C GLY A 361 -7.88 13.93 -27.50
N MET A 362 -9.02 13.24 -27.59
CA MET A 362 -9.27 12.00 -26.84
C MET A 362 -8.29 10.91 -27.28
N LEU A 363 -8.15 10.71 -28.60
CA LEU A 363 -7.21 9.75 -29.18
C LEU A 363 -5.76 10.10 -28.84
N ALA A 364 -5.42 11.39 -28.81
CA ALA A 364 -4.10 11.84 -28.36
C ALA A 364 -3.84 11.46 -26.90
N TRP A 365 -4.81 11.64 -26.00
CA TRP A 365 -4.62 11.24 -24.61
C TRP A 365 -4.47 9.73 -24.45
N VAL A 366 -5.30 8.93 -25.12
CA VAL A 366 -5.21 7.46 -25.12
C VAL A 366 -3.88 6.99 -25.72
N GLY A 367 -3.45 7.56 -26.84
CA GLY A 367 -2.16 7.25 -27.47
C GLY A 367 -0.97 7.66 -26.60
N GLY A 368 -1.06 8.80 -25.92
CA GLY A 368 -0.07 9.23 -24.94
C GLY A 368 0.01 8.28 -23.74
N LEU A 369 -1.12 7.85 -23.19
CA LEU A 369 -1.16 6.84 -22.14
C LEU A 369 -0.51 5.53 -22.61
N ALA A 370 -0.87 5.04 -23.79
CA ALA A 370 -0.28 3.83 -24.35
C ALA A 370 1.25 3.96 -24.51
N LEU A 371 1.74 5.10 -25.00
CA LEU A 371 3.17 5.39 -25.10
C LEU A 371 3.86 5.35 -23.74
N LEU A 372 3.27 5.99 -22.72
CA LEU A 372 3.79 6.01 -21.35
C LEU A 372 3.84 4.60 -20.75
N LEU A 373 2.78 3.81 -20.90
CA LEU A 373 2.72 2.45 -20.36
C LEU A 373 3.69 1.51 -21.08
N LEU A 374 3.79 1.58 -22.42
CA LEU A 374 4.70 0.74 -23.20
C LEU A 374 6.17 1.05 -22.91
N THR A 375 6.53 2.34 -22.80
CA THR A 375 7.90 2.76 -22.48
C THR A 375 8.25 2.46 -21.01
N GLY A 376 7.31 2.66 -20.09
CA GLY A 376 7.46 2.25 -18.70
C GLY A 376 7.65 0.75 -18.54
N TRP A 377 6.84 -0.05 -19.25
CA TRP A 377 7.02 -1.51 -19.31
C TRP A 377 8.39 -1.88 -19.87
N GLY A 378 8.81 -1.26 -20.97
CA GLY A 378 10.12 -1.48 -21.58
C GLY A 378 11.26 -1.16 -20.61
N LEU A 379 11.13 -0.09 -19.81
CA LEU A 379 12.10 0.26 -18.77
C LEU A 379 12.16 -0.80 -17.66
N LEU A 380 11.00 -1.22 -17.14
CA LEU A 380 10.93 -2.26 -16.11
C LEU A 380 11.49 -3.59 -16.62
N ALA A 381 11.18 -3.96 -17.87
CA ALA A 381 11.70 -5.15 -18.54
C ALA A 381 13.22 -5.08 -18.73
N LEU A 382 13.75 -3.90 -19.11
CA LEU A 382 15.19 -3.67 -19.22
C LEU A 382 15.88 -3.82 -17.85
N VAL A 383 15.34 -3.21 -16.80
CA VAL A 383 15.86 -3.35 -15.43
C VAL A 383 15.85 -4.81 -14.99
N ALA A 384 14.74 -5.52 -15.23
CA ALA A 384 14.63 -6.95 -14.93
C ALA A 384 15.63 -7.82 -15.70
N ALA A 385 15.90 -7.50 -16.96
CA ALA A 385 16.88 -8.21 -17.79
C ALA A 385 18.32 -7.93 -17.37
N CYS A 386 18.63 -6.68 -17.03
CA CYS A 386 19.96 -6.28 -16.56
C CYS A 386 20.27 -6.77 -15.13
N TYR A 387 19.25 -6.90 -14.28
CA TYR A 387 19.39 -7.29 -12.88
C TYR A 387 18.43 -8.42 -12.51
N PRO A 388 18.62 -9.65 -13.05
CA PRO A 388 17.77 -10.79 -12.75
C PRO A 388 17.67 -11.10 -11.25
N GLN A 389 18.70 -10.77 -10.47
CA GLN A 389 18.75 -10.99 -9.03
C GLN A 389 17.68 -10.20 -8.24
N TYR A 390 17.07 -9.15 -8.83
CA TYR A 390 15.97 -8.45 -8.18
C TYR A 390 14.70 -9.29 -8.08
N SER A 391 14.55 -10.35 -8.86
CA SER A 391 13.39 -11.26 -8.76
C SER A 391 13.28 -11.98 -7.42
N ALA A 392 14.37 -12.05 -6.65
CA ALA A 392 14.37 -12.65 -5.32
C ALA A 392 13.64 -11.79 -4.29
N PHE A 393 13.54 -10.48 -4.51
CA PHE A 393 12.84 -9.54 -3.65
C PHE A 393 11.35 -9.50 -3.99
N TYR A 394 10.49 -9.35 -2.98
CA TYR A 394 9.07 -9.08 -3.18
C TYR A 394 8.87 -7.87 -4.09
N ASP A 395 7.98 -8.03 -5.08
CA ASP A 395 7.70 -7.03 -6.12
C ASP A 395 8.94 -6.45 -6.81
N ARG A 396 10.05 -7.21 -6.80
CA ARG A 396 11.36 -6.78 -7.30
C ARG A 396 11.89 -5.51 -6.63
N ALA A 397 11.37 -5.18 -5.45
CA ALA A 397 11.72 -3.98 -4.70
C ALA A 397 13.05 -4.18 -3.96
N SER A 398 14.16 -4.05 -4.68
CA SER A 398 15.52 -4.03 -4.11
C SER A 398 15.80 -2.70 -3.37
N TYR A 399 16.91 -2.65 -2.63
CA TYR A 399 17.30 -1.45 -1.84
C TYR A 399 17.46 -0.16 -2.65
N ASN A 400 17.66 -0.26 -3.97
CA ASN A 400 17.79 0.86 -4.90
C ASN A 400 16.56 1.08 -5.79
N ALA A 401 15.42 0.44 -5.49
CA ALA A 401 14.20 0.54 -6.29
C ALA A 401 13.74 1.98 -6.50
N LEU A 402 13.89 2.85 -5.49
CA LEU A 402 13.54 4.28 -5.58
C LEU A 402 14.22 4.99 -6.76
N ALA A 403 15.46 4.61 -7.10
CA ALA A 403 16.16 5.20 -8.24
C ALA A 403 15.48 4.84 -9.57
N TYR A 404 15.09 3.57 -9.76
CA TYR A 404 14.39 3.14 -10.97
C TYR A 404 12.95 3.65 -11.04
N GLN A 405 12.26 3.78 -9.90
CA GLN A 405 10.95 4.41 -9.82
C GLN A 405 11.02 5.90 -10.17
N GLY A 406 12.06 6.61 -9.72
CA GLY A 406 12.34 7.99 -10.13
C GLY A 406 12.57 8.09 -11.64
N ALA A 407 13.38 7.18 -12.21
CA ALA A 407 13.56 7.09 -13.67
C ALA A 407 12.24 6.84 -14.41
N LEU A 408 11.35 5.99 -13.87
CA LEU A 408 10.04 5.69 -14.44
C LEU A 408 9.14 6.95 -14.51
N LEU A 409 9.03 7.69 -13.40
CA LEU A 409 8.25 8.94 -13.36
C LEU A 409 8.84 10.03 -14.24
N ALA A 410 10.16 10.23 -14.20
CA ALA A 410 10.86 11.21 -15.01
C ALA A 410 10.73 10.91 -16.52
N LEU A 411 10.79 9.63 -16.91
CA LEU A 411 10.56 9.19 -18.28
C LEU A 411 9.13 9.50 -18.72
N GLY A 412 8.14 9.18 -17.87
CA GLY A 412 6.74 9.50 -18.14
C GLY A 412 6.50 11.01 -18.34
N LEU A 413 7.10 11.84 -17.50
CA LEU A 413 7.05 13.30 -17.61
C LEU A 413 7.73 13.80 -18.89
N ALA A 414 8.92 13.29 -19.21
CA ALA A 414 9.68 13.67 -20.40
C ALA A 414 8.88 13.36 -21.68
N LEU A 415 8.34 12.14 -21.77
CA LEU A 415 7.55 11.68 -22.92
C LEU A 415 6.26 12.46 -23.05
N PHE A 416 5.52 12.68 -21.96
CA PHE A 416 4.29 13.46 -21.99
C PHE A 416 4.56 14.90 -22.47
N ALA A 417 5.58 15.55 -21.90
CA ALA A 417 5.96 16.92 -22.25
C ALA A 417 6.37 17.04 -23.74
N ALA A 418 7.20 16.10 -24.23
CA ALA A 418 7.62 16.08 -25.63
C ALA A 418 6.44 15.79 -26.58
N TYR A 419 5.61 14.79 -26.25
CA TYR A 419 4.46 14.37 -27.04
C TYR A 419 3.44 15.51 -27.20
N TYR A 420 3.01 16.15 -26.10
CA TYR A 420 2.08 17.27 -26.16
C TYR A 420 2.71 18.55 -26.71
N GLY A 421 4.02 18.76 -26.51
CA GLY A 421 4.77 19.84 -27.15
C GLY A 421 4.71 19.73 -28.68
N VAL A 422 4.89 18.53 -29.23
CA VAL A 422 4.77 18.26 -30.67
C VAL A 422 3.33 18.37 -31.14
N LEU A 423 2.37 17.72 -30.46
CA LEU A 423 0.96 17.75 -30.85
C LEU A 423 0.36 19.16 -30.87
N SER A 424 0.83 20.05 -29.98
CA SER A 424 0.37 21.43 -29.94
C SER A 424 0.63 22.22 -31.23
N ARG A 425 1.50 21.71 -32.13
CA ARG A 425 1.74 22.27 -33.46
C ARG A 425 0.65 21.92 -34.48
N PHE A 426 -0.01 20.79 -34.29
CA PHE A 426 -0.96 20.22 -35.25
C PHE A 426 -2.41 20.28 -34.76
N VAL A 427 -2.60 20.22 -33.45
CA VAL A 427 -3.92 20.15 -32.81
C VAL A 427 -4.15 21.40 -31.97
N ARG A 428 -5.35 21.96 -32.07
CA ARG A 428 -5.73 23.15 -31.27
C ARG A 428 -5.62 22.82 -29.76
N PRO A 429 -5.08 23.70 -28.92
CA PRO A 429 -4.98 23.47 -27.48
C PRO A 429 -6.32 23.13 -26.82
N GLY A 430 -7.42 23.76 -27.25
CA GLY A 430 -8.76 23.47 -26.75
C GLY A 430 -9.24 22.05 -27.05
N SER A 431 -8.81 21.47 -28.18
CA SER A 431 -9.08 20.08 -28.54
C SER A 431 -8.33 19.10 -27.64
N LEU A 432 -7.04 19.36 -27.36
CA LEU A 432 -6.21 18.52 -26.49
C LEU A 432 -6.72 18.54 -25.04
N VAL A 433 -7.02 19.71 -24.49
CA VAL A 433 -7.58 19.85 -23.14
C VAL A 433 -8.96 19.20 -23.06
N GLY A 434 -9.88 19.59 -23.94
CA GLY A 434 -11.25 19.05 -23.92
C GLY A 434 -11.26 17.53 -24.08
N GLY A 435 -10.43 16.99 -24.97
CA GLY A 435 -10.32 15.55 -25.18
C GLY A 435 -9.82 14.80 -23.96
N ALA A 436 -8.77 15.30 -23.30
CA ALA A 436 -8.26 14.72 -22.05
C ALA A 436 -9.32 14.75 -20.94
N LEU A 437 -10.01 15.88 -20.74
CA LEU A 437 -11.07 15.99 -19.72
C LEU A 437 -12.24 15.03 -19.99
N VAL A 438 -12.62 14.83 -21.27
CA VAL A 438 -13.66 13.85 -21.64
C VAL A 438 -13.22 12.41 -21.34
N VAL A 439 -11.96 12.06 -21.62
CA VAL A 439 -11.45 10.72 -21.28
C VAL A 439 -11.44 10.51 -19.77
N VAL A 440 -10.97 11.50 -18.99
CA VAL A 440 -10.99 11.42 -17.51
C VAL A 440 -12.43 11.37 -16.98
N ALA A 441 -13.39 12.04 -17.61
CA ALA A 441 -14.81 11.92 -17.27
C ALA A 441 -15.36 10.51 -17.51
N GLY A 442 -14.92 9.85 -18.59
CA GLY A 442 -15.23 8.44 -18.85
C GLY A 442 -14.66 7.51 -17.76
N LEU A 443 -13.40 7.75 -17.36
CA LEU A 443 -12.77 7.01 -16.25
C LEU A 443 -13.48 7.27 -14.91
N LEU A 444 -13.93 8.50 -14.65
CA LEU A 444 -14.76 8.83 -13.49
C LEU A 444 -16.08 8.04 -13.51
N GLY A 445 -16.76 7.96 -14.66
CA GLY A 445 -17.98 7.16 -14.80
C GLY A 445 -17.75 5.68 -14.51
N LEU A 446 -16.66 5.11 -15.02
CA LEU A 446 -16.25 3.73 -14.74
C LEU A 446 -15.98 3.51 -13.25
N LEU A 447 -15.22 4.42 -12.64
CA LEU A 447 -14.87 4.36 -11.22
C LEU A 447 -16.12 4.50 -10.33
N GLN A 448 -17.04 5.40 -10.68
CA GLN A 448 -18.30 5.58 -9.99
C GLN A 448 -19.19 4.32 -10.04
N TRP A 449 -19.09 3.54 -11.11
CA TRP A 449 -19.84 2.28 -11.26
C TRP A 449 -19.22 1.12 -10.47
N GLN A 450 -17.89 0.96 -10.52
CA GLN A 450 -17.22 -0.18 -9.88
C GLN A 450 -16.86 0.05 -8.40
N ALA A 451 -16.42 1.26 -8.06
CA ALA A 451 -15.90 1.62 -6.75
C ALA A 451 -16.38 3.03 -6.37
N PRO A 452 -17.68 3.21 -6.06
CA PRO A 452 -18.29 4.52 -5.83
C PRO A 452 -17.60 5.32 -4.71
N SER A 453 -17.09 4.63 -3.68
CA SER A 453 -16.38 5.27 -2.57
C SER A 453 -15.03 5.89 -2.99
N SER A 454 -14.50 5.50 -4.16
CA SER A 454 -13.24 5.98 -4.73
C SER A 454 -13.41 7.05 -5.81
N ALA A 455 -14.64 7.36 -6.23
CA ALA A 455 -14.92 8.33 -7.30
C ALA A 455 -14.34 9.74 -7.01
N PHE A 456 -14.15 10.10 -5.73
CA PHE A 456 -13.54 11.37 -5.30
C PHE A 456 -12.20 11.65 -5.96
N LEU A 457 -11.42 10.59 -6.22
CA LEU A 457 -10.08 10.64 -6.76
C LEU A 457 -10.04 11.31 -8.14
N LEU A 458 -11.12 11.16 -8.93
CA LEU A 458 -11.28 11.80 -10.23
C LEU A 458 -12.30 12.92 -10.21
N ALA A 459 -13.34 12.86 -9.37
CA ALA A 459 -14.41 13.83 -9.36
C ALA A 459 -13.93 15.24 -8.94
N TRP A 460 -13.23 15.36 -7.82
CA TRP A 460 -12.72 16.67 -7.36
C TRP A 460 -11.68 17.26 -8.31
N PRO A 461 -10.66 16.49 -8.77
CA PRO A 461 -9.69 17.00 -9.73
C PRO A 461 -10.32 17.40 -11.06
N LEU A 462 -11.23 16.59 -11.60
CA LEU A 462 -11.90 16.88 -12.87
C LEU A 462 -12.81 18.10 -12.77
N LEU A 463 -13.58 18.23 -11.67
CA LEU A 463 -14.41 19.41 -11.41
C LEU A 463 -13.55 20.67 -11.39
N ALA A 464 -12.47 20.66 -10.63
CA ALA A 464 -11.59 21.81 -10.48
C ALA A 464 -10.86 22.16 -11.80
N ALA A 465 -10.37 21.15 -12.53
CA ALA A 465 -9.78 21.33 -13.86
C ALA A 465 -10.78 21.88 -14.89
N THR A 466 -12.03 21.41 -14.85
CA THR A 466 -13.12 21.89 -15.72
C THR A 466 -13.44 23.36 -15.44
N LEU A 467 -13.55 23.74 -14.16
CA LEU A 467 -13.74 25.14 -13.77
C LEU A 467 -12.56 26.02 -14.19
N GLY A 468 -11.32 25.55 -13.97
CA GLY A 468 -10.11 26.26 -14.37
C GLY A 468 -10.03 26.47 -15.88
N TRP A 469 -10.34 25.44 -16.67
CA TRP A 469 -10.42 25.56 -18.13
C TRP A 469 -11.53 26.51 -18.56
N GLY A 470 -12.71 26.40 -17.97
CA GLY A 470 -13.87 27.26 -18.23
C GLY A 470 -13.60 28.75 -17.99
N LEU A 471 -12.89 29.09 -16.91
CA LEU A 471 -12.44 30.47 -16.64
C LEU A 471 -11.51 30.98 -17.75
N GLY A 472 -10.61 30.12 -18.24
CA GLY A 472 -9.71 30.43 -19.36
C GLY A 472 -10.41 30.67 -20.70
N LEU A 473 -11.63 30.13 -20.90
CA LEU A 473 -12.39 30.31 -22.14
C LEU A 473 -12.80 31.77 -22.39
N ARG A 474 -12.85 32.60 -21.34
CA ARG A 474 -13.20 34.03 -21.44
C ARG A 474 -12.12 34.89 -22.07
N HIS A 475 -10.87 34.42 -22.09
CA HIS A 475 -9.74 35.15 -22.65
C HIS A 475 -9.24 34.50 -23.94
N PRO A 476 -9.04 35.24 -25.05
CA PRO A 476 -8.42 34.70 -26.26
C PRO A 476 -6.97 34.32 -25.96
N THR A 477 -6.75 33.07 -25.57
CA THR A 477 -5.44 32.51 -25.27
C THR A 477 -4.70 32.26 -26.58
N SER A 478 -3.80 33.15 -26.94
CA SER A 478 -2.76 32.93 -27.95
C SER A 478 -1.42 32.80 -27.23
N PRO A 479 -0.44 32.02 -27.75
CA PRO A 479 0.92 32.00 -27.21
C PRO A 479 1.55 33.41 -27.03
N ALA A 480 1.04 34.40 -27.78
CA ALA A 480 1.42 35.80 -27.72
C ALA A 480 0.71 36.63 -26.63
N ARG A 481 -0.39 36.15 -26.04
CA ARG A 481 -1.15 36.84 -24.97
C ARG A 481 -1.41 35.88 -23.81
N PRO A 482 -0.51 35.85 -22.80
CA PRO A 482 -0.71 35.03 -21.61
C PRO A 482 -1.93 35.50 -20.80
N LEU A 483 -2.43 34.63 -19.91
CA LEU A 483 -3.45 35.00 -18.93
C LEU A 483 -2.96 36.19 -18.09
N THR A 484 -3.90 37.01 -17.61
CA THR A 484 -3.58 38.01 -16.61
C THR A 484 -3.02 37.31 -15.35
N PRO A 485 -2.10 37.93 -14.59
CA PRO A 485 -1.49 37.28 -13.42
C PRO A 485 -2.52 36.73 -12.44
N GLY A 486 -3.59 37.48 -12.14
CA GLY A 486 -4.67 37.03 -11.25
C GLY A 486 -5.42 35.80 -11.78
N LEU A 487 -5.69 35.73 -13.09
CA LEU A 487 -6.35 34.58 -13.69
C LEU A 487 -5.41 33.36 -13.74
N ALA A 488 -4.11 33.56 -13.99
CA ALA A 488 -3.12 32.50 -13.94
C ALA A 488 -3.00 31.89 -12.53
N VAL A 489 -3.01 32.73 -11.49
CA VAL A 489 -3.06 32.27 -10.10
C VAL A 489 -4.35 31.50 -9.83
N ALA A 490 -5.51 32.03 -10.21
CA ALA A 490 -6.80 31.37 -10.02
C ALA A 490 -6.86 29.98 -10.70
N THR A 491 -6.41 29.86 -11.95
CA THR A 491 -6.38 28.56 -12.65
C THR A 491 -5.36 27.61 -12.03
N SER A 492 -4.25 28.11 -11.48
CA SER A 492 -3.27 27.28 -10.77
C SER A 492 -3.82 26.72 -9.47
N LEU A 493 -4.53 27.54 -8.68
CA LEU A 493 -5.19 27.10 -7.45
C LEU A 493 -6.23 25.99 -7.72
N LEU A 494 -6.95 26.10 -8.85
CA LEU A 494 -7.92 25.08 -9.28
C LEU A 494 -7.27 23.76 -9.75
N THR A 495 -5.95 23.68 -9.85
CA THR A 495 -5.25 22.41 -10.10
C THR A 495 -4.72 21.73 -8.84
N LEU A 496 -4.76 22.42 -7.69
CA LEU A 496 -4.29 21.86 -6.42
C LEU A 496 -5.02 20.57 -6.03
N PRO A 497 -6.34 20.39 -6.23
CA PRO A 497 -6.99 19.12 -5.92
C PRO A 497 -6.41 17.93 -6.69
N ALA A 498 -6.01 18.12 -7.95
CA ALA A 498 -5.38 17.07 -8.74
C ALA A 498 -4.03 16.67 -8.15
N VAL A 499 -3.20 17.66 -7.80
CA VAL A 499 -1.87 17.43 -7.21
C VAL A 499 -1.99 16.80 -5.82
N ALA A 500 -2.86 17.35 -4.98
CA ALA A 500 -3.11 16.90 -3.61
C ALA A 500 -3.58 15.44 -3.54
N LEU A 501 -4.41 14.99 -4.49
CA LEU A 501 -4.94 13.63 -4.48
C LEU A 501 -4.09 12.63 -5.27
N LEU A 502 -3.64 13.00 -6.47
CA LEU A 502 -2.97 12.05 -7.36
C LEU A 502 -1.49 11.88 -7.00
N VAL A 503 -0.78 12.93 -6.54
CA VAL A 503 0.67 12.80 -6.26
C VAL A 503 0.96 11.85 -5.08
N PRO A 504 0.36 12.01 -3.89
CA PRO A 504 0.57 11.06 -2.80
C PRO A 504 0.12 9.65 -3.16
N THR A 505 -0.97 9.52 -3.93
CA THR A 505 -1.45 8.21 -4.39
C THR A 505 -0.45 7.55 -5.34
N THR A 506 0.08 8.28 -6.32
CA THR A 506 1.13 7.79 -7.22
C THR A 506 2.38 7.35 -6.43
N TYR A 507 2.79 8.12 -5.43
CA TYR A 507 3.91 7.76 -4.56
C TYR A 507 3.63 6.45 -3.80
N LEU A 508 2.47 6.34 -3.15
CA LEU A 508 2.09 5.13 -2.41
C LEU A 508 1.99 3.90 -3.31
N LEU A 509 1.47 4.03 -4.54
CA LEU A 509 1.44 2.92 -5.51
C LEU A 509 2.84 2.44 -5.89
N LEU A 510 3.81 3.35 -6.03
CA LEU A 510 5.20 2.97 -6.28
C LEU A 510 5.81 2.25 -5.08
N VAL A 511 5.56 2.72 -3.86
CA VAL A 511 6.03 2.05 -2.64
C VAL A 511 5.42 0.64 -2.53
N ILE A 512 4.12 0.49 -2.77
CA ILE A 512 3.38 -0.77 -2.63
C ILE A 512 3.77 -1.80 -3.69
N PHE A 513 4.04 -1.37 -4.93
CA PHE A 513 4.26 -2.26 -6.08
C PHE A 513 5.71 -2.39 -6.53
N GLY A 514 6.65 -1.69 -5.88
CA GLY A 514 8.07 -1.86 -6.12
C GLY A 514 8.49 -1.60 -7.56
N LEU A 515 9.09 -2.61 -8.20
CA LEU A 515 9.45 -2.61 -9.62
C LEU A 515 8.65 -3.65 -10.42
N SER A 516 7.55 -4.16 -9.85
CA SER A 516 6.64 -5.06 -10.54
C SER A 516 5.90 -4.35 -11.68
N ILE A 517 5.29 -5.13 -12.57
CA ILE A 517 4.44 -4.58 -13.65
C ILE A 517 3.26 -3.76 -13.11
N LEU A 518 2.81 -4.00 -11.87
CA LEU A 518 1.74 -3.22 -11.25
C LEU A 518 2.15 -1.77 -10.99
N SER A 519 3.46 -1.46 -10.97
CA SER A 519 3.97 -0.08 -10.90
C SER A 519 3.55 0.78 -12.09
N LEU A 520 3.12 0.17 -13.20
CA LEU A 520 2.53 0.91 -14.34
C LEU A 520 1.21 1.60 -13.98
N THR A 521 0.52 1.17 -12.92
CA THR A 521 -0.64 1.91 -12.38
C THR A 521 -0.25 3.31 -11.90
N ALA A 522 0.97 3.49 -11.36
CA ALA A 522 1.48 4.80 -11.01
C ALA A 522 1.64 5.71 -12.25
N LEU A 523 2.03 5.15 -13.41
CA LEU A 523 2.10 5.88 -14.68
C LEU A 523 0.72 6.24 -15.25
N LEU A 524 -0.29 5.38 -15.07
CA LEU A 524 -1.68 5.73 -15.38
C LEU A 524 -2.12 6.95 -14.57
N PHE A 525 -1.86 6.96 -13.26
CA PHE A 525 -2.21 8.10 -12.39
C PHE A 525 -1.42 9.36 -12.76
N LEU A 526 -0.14 9.21 -13.13
CA LEU A 526 0.66 10.31 -13.66
C LEU A 526 0.05 10.87 -14.96
N ALA A 527 -0.40 10.02 -15.89
CA ALA A 527 -1.03 10.46 -17.13
C ALA A 527 -2.37 11.19 -16.89
N ILE A 528 -3.16 10.74 -15.91
CA ILE A 528 -4.39 11.43 -15.47
C ILE A 528 -4.04 12.80 -14.88
N LEU A 529 -3.06 12.86 -13.97
CA LEU A 529 -2.58 14.11 -13.38
C LEU A 529 -2.12 15.09 -14.47
N LEU A 530 -1.23 14.66 -15.36
CA LEU A 530 -0.72 15.51 -16.43
C LEU A 530 -1.82 15.93 -17.42
N GLY A 531 -2.80 15.06 -17.68
CA GLY A 531 -4.01 15.38 -18.46
C GLY A 531 -4.84 16.51 -17.83
N LEU A 532 -5.08 16.44 -16.51
CA LEU A 532 -5.79 17.46 -15.75
C LEU A 532 -5.02 18.79 -15.68
N LEU A 533 -3.68 18.72 -15.72
CA LEU A 533 -2.78 19.88 -15.73
C LEU A 533 -2.56 20.48 -17.13
N LEU A 534 -3.06 19.87 -18.21
CA LEU A 534 -2.87 20.35 -19.59
C LEU A 534 -3.18 21.84 -19.80
N PRO A 535 -4.24 22.45 -19.21
CA PRO A 535 -4.50 23.88 -19.35
C PRO A 535 -3.32 24.77 -18.92
N LEU A 536 -2.54 24.33 -17.92
CA LEU A 536 -1.35 25.02 -17.41
C LEU A 536 -0.07 24.60 -18.15
N LEU A 537 0.03 23.34 -18.58
CA LEU A 537 1.21 22.79 -19.23
C LEU A 537 1.33 23.28 -20.68
N LEU A 538 0.25 23.29 -21.46
CA LEU A 538 0.30 23.61 -22.89
C LEU A 538 0.91 24.99 -23.21
N PRO A 539 0.63 26.09 -22.48
CA PRO A 539 1.29 27.39 -22.70
C PRO A 539 2.81 27.38 -22.51
N VAL A 540 3.34 26.42 -21.75
CA VAL A 540 4.77 26.23 -21.48
C VAL A 540 5.39 25.26 -22.47
N LEU A 541 4.68 24.19 -22.83
CA LEU A 541 5.12 23.17 -23.79
C LEU A 541 5.03 23.64 -25.25
N SER A 542 4.10 24.55 -25.56
CA SER A 542 3.94 25.10 -26.92
C SER A 542 5.07 26.07 -27.27
N LEU A 543 5.76 25.78 -28.37
CA LEU A 543 6.81 26.65 -28.91
C LEU A 543 6.17 27.89 -29.58
N PRO A 544 6.72 29.11 -29.40
CA PRO A 544 6.24 30.28 -30.14
C PRO A 544 6.38 30.04 -31.65
N ALA A 545 5.30 30.22 -32.42
CA ALA A 545 5.29 30.12 -33.87
C ALA A 545 6.01 31.29 -34.59
N GLY A 546 6.97 31.95 -33.93
CA GLY A 546 7.69 33.10 -34.47
C GLY A 546 9.06 32.72 -35.02
N VAL A 547 9.30 33.03 -36.30
CA VAL A 547 10.60 32.94 -36.96
C VAL A 547 11.65 33.71 -36.14
N GLY A 548 12.69 33.02 -35.68
CA GLY A 548 13.89 33.66 -35.08
C GLY A 548 14.00 33.67 -33.55
N ARG A 549 13.05 33.13 -32.77
CA ARG A 549 13.24 32.97 -31.30
C ARG A 549 13.47 31.50 -30.91
N ARG A 550 14.54 31.26 -30.16
CA ARG A 550 15.18 29.95 -29.95
C ARG A 550 14.18 28.85 -29.53
N PRO A 551 14.19 27.67 -30.19
CA PRO A 551 13.40 26.49 -29.81
C PRO A 551 13.80 25.87 -28.46
N ALA A 552 14.83 26.40 -27.79
CA ALA A 552 15.46 25.80 -26.60
C ALA A 552 14.57 25.72 -25.35
N ILE A 553 13.57 26.59 -25.18
CA ILE A 553 12.78 26.65 -23.93
C ILE A 553 11.70 25.55 -23.87
N GLY A 554 11.05 25.21 -24.98
CA GLY A 554 10.02 24.15 -25.00
C GLY A 554 10.60 22.75 -24.79
N TRP A 555 11.88 22.56 -25.10
CA TRP A 555 12.62 21.32 -24.86
C TRP A 555 13.33 21.27 -23.51
N LEU A 556 13.26 22.34 -22.72
CA LEU A 556 13.89 22.39 -21.40
C LEU A 556 13.29 21.35 -20.45
N LEU A 557 11.95 21.25 -20.37
CA LEU A 557 11.27 20.26 -19.51
C LEU A 557 11.59 18.81 -19.92
N PRO A 558 11.39 18.40 -21.20
CA PRO A 558 11.82 17.08 -21.64
C PRO A 558 13.32 16.82 -21.41
N GLY A 559 14.18 17.82 -21.63
CA GLY A 559 15.63 17.68 -21.44
C GLY A 559 16.04 17.50 -19.98
N LEU A 560 15.45 18.28 -19.06
CA LEU A 560 15.68 18.13 -17.62
C LEU A 560 15.16 16.80 -17.10
N ALA A 561 13.94 16.41 -17.50
CA ALA A 561 13.38 15.12 -17.11
C ALA A 561 14.20 13.95 -17.68
N LEU A 562 14.72 14.05 -18.92
CA LEU A 562 15.63 13.05 -19.47
C LEU A 562 16.98 13.00 -18.74
N ALA A 563 17.52 14.14 -18.32
CA ALA A 563 18.73 14.19 -17.49
C ALA A 563 18.50 13.50 -16.14
N GLU A 564 17.31 13.68 -15.54
CA GLU A 564 16.90 12.99 -14.32
C GLU A 564 16.79 11.47 -14.54
N VAL A 565 16.20 11.03 -15.68
CA VAL A 565 16.19 9.60 -16.06
C VAL A 565 17.61 9.03 -16.07
N LEU A 566 18.55 9.70 -16.73
CA LEU A 566 19.94 9.22 -16.82
C LEU A 566 20.63 9.20 -15.46
N ALA A 567 20.44 10.24 -14.64
CA ALA A 567 21.00 10.30 -13.30
C ALA A 567 20.44 9.20 -12.39
N ALA A 568 19.14 8.95 -12.46
CA ALA A 568 18.45 7.94 -11.67
C ALA A 568 18.84 6.51 -12.10
N LEU A 569 18.97 6.25 -13.40
CA LEU A 569 19.49 4.97 -13.90
C LEU A 569 20.95 4.74 -13.54
N LEU A 570 21.78 5.78 -13.62
CA LEU A 570 23.17 5.71 -13.16
C LEU A 570 23.24 5.41 -11.67
N MET A 571 22.45 6.12 -10.85
CA MET A 571 22.39 5.88 -9.41
C MET A 571 21.98 4.43 -9.10
N GLY A 572 20.87 3.96 -9.70
CA GLY A 572 20.43 2.58 -9.53
C GLY A 572 21.51 1.57 -9.93
N HIS A 573 22.21 1.80 -11.05
CA HIS A 573 23.31 0.95 -11.47
C HIS A 573 24.49 1.00 -10.49
N LEU A 574 24.91 2.17 -10.02
CA LEU A 574 26.05 2.32 -9.11
C LEU A 574 25.79 1.64 -7.75
N THR A 575 24.53 1.61 -7.30
CA THR A 575 24.14 0.99 -6.02
C THR A 575 23.59 -0.44 -6.16
N ARG A 576 23.85 -1.11 -7.29
CA ARG A 576 23.33 -2.46 -7.57
C ARG A 576 24.01 -3.59 -6.78
N GLN A 577 25.23 -3.35 -6.31
CA GLN A 577 26.07 -4.39 -5.73
C GLN A 577 25.64 -4.64 -4.27
N PRO A 578 25.43 -5.90 -3.86
CA PRO A 578 25.09 -6.23 -2.48
C PRO A 578 26.18 -5.80 -1.51
N THR A 579 25.78 -5.40 -0.31
CA THR A 579 26.70 -5.07 0.79
C THR A 579 26.29 -5.84 2.05
N ALA A 580 27.14 -5.83 3.09
CA ALA A 580 26.77 -6.43 4.38
C ALA A 580 25.52 -5.77 5.00
N ALA A 581 25.32 -4.47 4.78
CA ALA A 581 24.14 -3.74 5.26
C ALA A 581 22.91 -3.91 4.35
N GLN A 582 23.13 -4.26 3.08
CA GLN A 582 22.08 -4.45 2.07
C GLN A 582 22.33 -5.78 1.33
N PRO A 583 22.08 -6.92 2.01
CA PRO A 583 22.39 -8.23 1.46
C PRO A 583 21.45 -8.61 0.31
N GLN A 584 21.97 -9.36 -0.66
CA GLN A 584 21.16 -9.97 -1.70
C GLN A 584 20.28 -11.07 -1.09
N GLN A 585 18.98 -11.06 -1.41
CA GLN A 585 18.08 -12.16 -1.05
C GLN A 585 18.27 -13.35 -1.99
N THR A 586 18.06 -14.56 -1.46
CA THR A 586 18.11 -15.83 -2.20
C THR A 586 17.11 -16.83 -1.61
N HIS A 587 16.82 -17.88 -2.37
CA HIS A 587 15.81 -18.90 -2.05
C HIS A 587 16.46 -20.28 -2.05
N LEU A 588 16.47 -20.94 -0.89
CA LEU A 588 16.89 -22.33 -0.76
C LEU A 588 15.99 -23.03 0.25
N PHE A 589 15.32 -24.09 -0.19
CA PHE A 589 14.42 -24.88 0.63
C PHE A 589 14.91 -26.33 0.68
N TYR A 590 14.73 -26.96 1.83
CA TYR A 590 14.94 -28.39 2.01
C TYR A 590 13.58 -29.08 2.14
N ALA A 591 13.35 -30.12 1.36
CA ALA A 591 12.15 -30.94 1.47
C ALA A 591 12.54 -32.42 1.67
N LEU A 592 11.86 -33.08 2.60
CA LEU A 592 12.02 -34.51 2.91
C LEU A 592 10.71 -35.23 2.64
N ASP A 593 10.73 -36.15 1.68
CA ASP A 593 9.74 -37.20 1.56
C ASP A 593 10.12 -38.36 2.50
N ALA A 594 9.54 -38.34 3.69
CA ALA A 594 9.81 -39.36 4.70
C ALA A 594 9.28 -40.75 4.30
N ALA A 595 8.24 -40.83 3.46
CA ALA A 595 7.66 -42.10 3.04
C ALA A 595 8.61 -42.87 2.10
N HIS A 596 9.29 -42.14 1.22
CA HIS A 596 10.25 -42.72 0.27
C HIS A 596 11.71 -42.54 0.69
N SER A 597 11.97 -41.90 1.84
CA SER A 597 13.33 -41.56 2.31
C SER A 597 14.12 -40.80 1.24
N GLN A 598 13.48 -39.82 0.60
CA GLN A 598 14.09 -38.97 -0.43
C GLN A 598 14.09 -37.53 0.02
N ALA A 599 15.17 -36.80 -0.24
CA ALA A 599 15.27 -35.39 0.09
C ALA A 599 15.69 -34.58 -1.12
N TYR A 600 15.28 -33.32 -1.13
CA TYR A 600 15.49 -32.39 -2.24
C TYR A 600 15.92 -31.02 -1.72
N TRP A 601 16.91 -30.44 -2.37
CA TRP A 601 17.15 -29.00 -2.36
C TRP A 601 16.27 -28.39 -3.43
N LEU A 602 15.54 -27.33 -3.09
CA LEU A 602 14.61 -26.65 -3.97
C LEU A 602 14.90 -25.14 -3.99
N SER A 603 14.67 -24.50 -5.13
CA SER A 603 14.69 -23.04 -5.25
C SER A 603 13.63 -22.57 -6.23
N ALA A 604 13.02 -21.42 -5.90
CA ALA A 604 12.12 -20.72 -6.81
C ALA A 604 12.87 -19.99 -7.94
N ALA A 605 14.20 -19.83 -7.82
CA ALA A 605 15.01 -19.22 -8.87
C ALA A 605 15.17 -20.19 -10.05
N PRO A 606 15.10 -19.71 -11.31
CA PRO A 606 15.25 -20.58 -12.48
C PRO A 606 16.68 -21.10 -12.67
N GLN A 607 17.68 -20.48 -12.01
CA GLN A 607 19.09 -20.88 -12.05
C GLN A 607 19.78 -20.61 -10.70
N PRO A 608 20.83 -21.38 -10.35
CA PRO A 608 21.64 -21.10 -9.17
C PRO A 608 22.39 -19.75 -9.25
N ASP A 609 22.26 -18.96 -8.19
CA ASP A 609 23.04 -17.75 -7.96
C ASP A 609 24.43 -18.06 -7.36
N ALA A 610 25.23 -17.02 -7.11
CA ALA A 610 26.60 -17.16 -6.61
C ALA A 610 26.70 -17.91 -5.27
N TRP A 611 25.67 -17.87 -4.42
CA TRP A 611 25.65 -18.54 -3.13
C TRP A 611 25.12 -19.97 -3.24
N THR A 612 23.98 -20.14 -3.91
CA THR A 612 23.29 -21.43 -4.10
C THR A 612 24.04 -22.40 -5.01
N ARG A 613 24.96 -21.95 -5.87
CA ARG A 613 25.90 -22.84 -6.62
C ARG A 613 26.78 -23.71 -5.73
N ARG A 614 26.90 -23.38 -4.44
CA ARG A 614 27.60 -24.23 -3.45
C ARG A 614 26.78 -25.47 -3.09
N VAL A 615 25.47 -25.45 -3.33
CA VAL A 615 24.51 -26.51 -3.03
C VAL A 615 24.05 -27.20 -4.31
N PHE A 616 23.61 -26.41 -5.30
CA PHE A 616 23.20 -26.89 -6.61
C PHE A 616 24.41 -27.08 -7.53
N THR A 617 24.88 -28.32 -7.63
CA THR A 617 25.96 -28.73 -8.53
C THR A 617 25.43 -29.19 -9.89
N GLN A 618 24.30 -29.89 -9.91
CA GLN A 618 23.64 -30.40 -11.12
C GLN A 618 22.11 -30.34 -10.95
N PRO A 619 21.52 -29.14 -10.81
CA PRO A 619 20.09 -29.01 -10.62
C PRO A 619 19.30 -29.27 -11.91
N GLN A 620 18.03 -29.61 -11.75
CA GLN A 620 17.04 -29.73 -12.82
C GLN A 620 15.93 -28.73 -12.57
N LEU A 621 15.46 -28.07 -13.64
CA LEU A 621 14.29 -27.18 -13.57
C LEU A 621 13.09 -27.91 -14.20
N THR A 622 12.41 -28.72 -13.39
CA THR A 622 11.26 -29.52 -13.82
C THR A 622 10.17 -29.53 -12.75
N PRO A 623 8.91 -29.83 -13.10
CA PRO A 623 7.87 -30.08 -12.09
C PRO A 623 8.28 -31.24 -11.18
N LEU A 624 7.96 -31.14 -9.89
CA LEU A 624 8.32 -32.15 -8.88
C LEU A 624 7.05 -32.74 -8.25
N PRO A 625 6.25 -33.53 -9.01
CA PRO A 625 4.96 -34.04 -8.56
C PRO A 625 5.06 -35.02 -7.37
N ALA A 626 6.26 -35.57 -7.12
CA ALA A 626 6.53 -36.41 -5.96
C ALA A 626 6.31 -35.65 -4.64
N LEU A 627 6.70 -34.37 -4.58
CA LEU A 627 6.47 -33.51 -3.41
C LEU A 627 5.22 -32.65 -3.56
N PHE A 628 4.93 -32.20 -4.78
CA PHE A 628 3.86 -31.25 -5.07
C PHE A 628 2.93 -31.82 -6.13
N SER A 629 2.10 -32.78 -5.75
CA SER A 629 1.25 -33.57 -6.66
C SER A 629 0.32 -32.74 -7.57
N GLN A 630 0.02 -31.50 -7.20
CA GLN A 630 -0.81 -30.57 -7.98
C GLN A 630 -0.03 -29.40 -8.62
N ALA A 631 1.27 -29.26 -8.33
CA ALA A 631 2.05 -28.18 -8.90
C ALA A 631 2.57 -28.55 -10.29
N THR A 632 2.16 -27.78 -11.29
CA THR A 632 2.65 -27.90 -12.68
C THR A 632 3.80 -26.96 -12.98
N ALA A 633 4.07 -25.98 -12.10
CA ALA A 633 5.18 -25.05 -12.26
C ALA A 633 6.52 -25.77 -12.02
N PRO A 634 7.52 -25.58 -12.89
CA PRO A 634 8.84 -26.14 -12.67
C PRO A 634 9.51 -25.46 -11.47
N VAL A 635 10.17 -26.26 -10.64
CA VAL A 635 11.01 -25.79 -9.52
C VAL A 635 12.44 -26.21 -9.81
N LEU A 636 13.41 -25.37 -9.45
CA LEU A 636 14.81 -25.78 -9.53
C LEU A 636 15.07 -26.74 -8.38
N HIS A 637 15.41 -27.98 -8.68
CA HIS A 637 15.62 -29.01 -7.66
C HIS A 637 16.83 -29.88 -7.92
N GLN A 638 17.35 -30.46 -6.84
CA GLN A 638 18.41 -31.46 -6.85
C GLN A 638 18.22 -32.39 -5.66
N ALA A 639 18.61 -33.66 -5.78
CA ALA A 639 18.67 -34.55 -4.63
C ALA A 639 19.52 -33.94 -3.49
N ALA A 640 19.03 -34.05 -2.27
CA ALA A 640 19.68 -33.61 -1.05
C ALA A 640 20.01 -34.80 -0.14
N PRO A 641 20.99 -34.67 0.77
CA PRO A 641 21.18 -35.64 1.83
C PRO A 641 19.91 -35.81 2.68
N VAL A 642 19.53 -37.06 2.94
CA VAL A 642 18.43 -37.38 3.84
C VAL A 642 18.88 -37.11 5.27
N LEU A 643 18.24 -36.12 5.90
CA LEU A 643 18.48 -35.81 7.30
C LEU A 643 17.59 -36.71 8.16
N PRO A 644 18.07 -37.20 9.33
CA PRO A 644 17.29 -38.01 10.24
C PRO A 644 16.29 -37.13 11.03
N LEU A 645 15.39 -36.49 10.30
CA LEU A 645 14.32 -35.68 10.89
C LEU A 645 13.18 -36.61 11.28
N ALA A 646 12.68 -36.45 12.52
CA ALA A 646 11.49 -37.16 12.94
C ALA A 646 10.30 -36.73 12.06
N PRO A 647 9.43 -37.65 11.63
CA PRO A 647 8.18 -37.27 10.98
C PRO A 647 7.38 -36.38 11.92
N PRO A 648 6.56 -35.44 11.38
CA PRO A 648 5.73 -34.59 12.22
C PRO A 648 4.86 -35.45 13.15
N PRO A 649 4.74 -35.09 14.44
CA PRO A 649 4.02 -35.91 15.41
C PRO A 649 2.56 -36.11 14.96
N SER A 650 2.15 -37.37 14.83
CA SER A 650 0.90 -37.83 14.20
C SER A 650 -0.40 -37.53 14.97
N ARG A 651 -0.46 -36.50 15.81
CA ARG A 651 -1.70 -36.13 16.54
C ARG A 651 -2.51 -35.08 15.77
N CYS A 652 -2.89 -35.39 14.53
CA CYS A 652 -4.03 -34.73 13.90
C CYS A 652 -5.28 -35.47 14.34
N TRP A 653 -6.01 -34.94 15.33
CA TRP A 653 -7.34 -35.45 15.65
C TRP A 653 -8.28 -35.15 14.48
N PRO A 654 -8.97 -36.14 13.90
CA PRO A 654 -9.98 -35.86 12.88
C PRO A 654 -11.18 -35.20 13.56
N ILE A 655 -11.34 -33.89 13.37
CA ILE A 655 -12.58 -33.19 13.73
C ILE A 655 -13.52 -33.26 12.52
N ALA A 656 -14.76 -33.67 12.78
CA ALA A 656 -15.77 -33.97 11.78
C ALA A 656 -16.04 -32.81 10.79
N ARG A 657 -16.27 -33.17 9.51
CA ARG A 657 -16.60 -32.25 8.41
C ARG A 657 -17.81 -31.35 8.74
N PRO A 658 -17.73 -30.03 8.57
CA PRO A 658 -18.91 -29.20 8.30
C PRO A 658 -19.32 -29.31 6.83
N PRO A 659 -20.58 -28.98 6.47
CA PRO A 659 -21.08 -29.11 5.11
C PRO A 659 -20.40 -28.12 4.16
N ALA A 660 -20.10 -28.60 2.95
CA ALA A 660 -19.38 -27.89 1.91
C ALA A 660 -20.09 -26.60 1.49
N THR A 661 -19.38 -25.46 1.57
CA THR A 661 -19.67 -24.28 0.74
C THR A 661 -18.38 -23.56 0.35
N GLY A 662 -18.21 -23.35 -0.96
CA GLY A 662 -17.40 -22.29 -1.58
C GLY A 662 -15.87 -22.41 -1.49
N GLY A 663 -15.22 -22.79 -2.60
CA GLY A 663 -13.77 -22.85 -2.72
C GLY A 663 -13.09 -21.47 -2.67
N CYS A 664 -11.89 -21.41 -2.09
CA CYS A 664 -10.93 -20.33 -2.21
C CYS A 664 -9.53 -20.93 -2.35
N ALA A 665 -8.73 -20.40 -3.28
CA ALA A 665 -7.35 -20.80 -3.51
C ALA A 665 -6.41 -19.90 -2.68
N CYS A 666 -5.56 -20.48 -1.84
CA CYS A 666 -4.43 -19.79 -1.22
C CYS A 666 -3.12 -20.32 -1.84
N CYS A 667 -2.32 -19.42 -2.41
CA CYS A 667 -0.96 -19.71 -2.87
C CYS A 667 0.02 -18.93 -2.00
N CYS A 668 0.80 -19.65 -1.19
CA CYS A 668 2.07 -19.16 -0.65
C CYS A 668 3.12 -19.25 -1.77
N GLY A 669 3.69 -18.11 -2.16
CA GLY A 669 4.76 -17.99 -3.14
C GLY A 669 4.61 -16.74 -4.00
N PRO A 670 5.71 -16.12 -4.46
CA PRO A 670 5.64 -14.94 -5.31
C PRO A 670 4.98 -15.37 -6.62
N ALA A 671 3.81 -14.81 -6.91
CA ALA A 671 3.21 -14.94 -8.22
C ALA A 671 4.19 -14.31 -9.23
N VAL A 672 4.98 -15.13 -9.91
CA VAL A 672 5.72 -14.73 -11.09
C VAL A 672 4.66 -14.47 -12.16
N PRO A 673 4.44 -13.22 -12.61
CA PRO A 673 3.64 -13.01 -13.80
C PRO A 673 4.49 -13.48 -14.98
N THR A 674 3.98 -14.45 -15.74
CA THR A 674 4.45 -14.71 -17.11
C THR A 674 4.38 -13.46 -17.97
#